data_AF-J4C8V8-F1
#
_entry.id   AF-J4C8V8-F1
#
_cell.length_a   1.000
_cell.length_b   1.000
_cell.length_c   1.000
_cell.angle_alpha   90.00
_cell.angle_beta   90.00
_cell.angle_gamma   90.00
#
_symmetry.space_group_name_H-M   'P 1'
#
loop_
_entity.id
_entity.type
_entity.pdbx_description
1 polymer ?
#
loop_
_entity_poly.entity_id
_entity_poly.type
_entity_poly.pdbx_seq_one_letter_code
_entity_poly.pdbx_strand_id
1 'polypeptide(L)'
;MRLYTLVAFIITYSISQRVRNLVVHAKNELGSSGGGTQSCSSSGYHTTSDSENTKLKSIELDVKNTESKDNYKCLKKDGSAKYTPKSGYGFSSVKKSGSCCSNTVDEVWNTKEPTDYATAVVRDGTGSCSNMSKVTIFTGTNHRHFTKADSKYVLDSDIRVYGNDASNTLTELTSTQYTQNHDNDLFRFKFNDNTKCTEVKFIHRSIEKADSVKILLNKASVWKHDKSKHGDQYPKDLKYYWPDKMSINFEHAFIVHSKNEEAKWDEGHLFDFKLYVKDTNNLKELDATAYELTQDNQEFLFTFKDEVKLEEVKHKGKELWKHDSDKHGDKYPKLLKYATDKLALSFDDTFVVYTKNVDGKLGNESCFDFKLFSMESNNLKEMGVTAYDLINQDNEHVFKFKDEHKCAMVKHKVDELWKHDNSKIDGKYPKLLKYVPDKLALFFDDLFVVYTKGDDGKLKNEHLFDFKLYSKSSDNNIEEIALTTFDITDQDNAILFNFKDVKIVKVTHKGKELWKHDSNNHGDKYPLKLSYNKDGSKILINFEGFFASCIKDGDGYKVIEFFELDILSTSSTSYFQCDSQNFEITFTIKTGMICGLVKIGNKKIYEPDYPEDVVSKIVLYKNLQQENRYFDVYLLNENLKRFEKKENSDEWHRKFNPLNLDIKRNENSLYFEYTTEDNGFTYTAKHNVGFIKVITGKKKVWESKGANEYGLKVKVSGSEDTPEVKILMYNGEEKVFNVTDDQSTT
;
A
#
# COMPACT_ATOMS: atom_id res chain seq x y z
N MET A 1 -10.70 31.08 -13.22
CA MET A 1 -11.16 30.12 -12.19
C MET A 1 -12.56 29.54 -12.43
N ARG A 2 -13.48 30.19 -13.17
CA ARG A 2 -14.84 29.66 -13.42
C ARG A 2 -15.04 28.78 -14.69
N LEU A 3 -14.02 28.63 -15.54
CA LEU A 3 -14.11 27.78 -16.76
C LEU A 3 -13.72 26.31 -16.51
N TYR A 4 -12.81 26.05 -15.57
CA TYR A 4 -12.33 24.70 -15.24
C TYR A 4 -13.37 23.86 -14.47
N THR A 5 -14.23 24.51 -13.68
CA THR A 5 -15.27 23.83 -12.90
C THR A 5 -16.42 23.32 -13.77
N LEU A 6 -16.67 23.94 -14.93
CA LEU A 6 -17.74 23.55 -15.85
C LEU A 6 -17.35 22.33 -16.71
N VAL A 7 -16.08 22.24 -17.13
CA VAL A 7 -15.55 21.10 -17.91
C VAL A 7 -15.46 19.84 -17.05
N ALA A 8 -15.05 19.97 -15.78
CA ALA A 8 -15.03 18.85 -14.84
C ALA A 8 -16.44 18.27 -14.58
N PHE A 9 -17.47 19.11 -14.52
CA PHE A 9 -18.86 18.70 -14.27
C PHE A 9 -19.49 17.98 -15.47
N ILE A 10 -19.13 18.36 -16.69
CA ILE A 10 -19.63 17.72 -17.92
C ILE A 10 -19.00 16.32 -18.08
N ILE A 11 -17.72 16.15 -17.74
CA ILE A 11 -17.03 14.86 -17.83
C ILE A 11 -17.54 13.87 -16.77
N THR A 12 -17.77 14.32 -15.53
CA THR A 12 -18.34 13.45 -14.47
C THR A 12 -19.79 13.03 -14.78
N TYR A 13 -20.60 13.90 -15.40
CA TYR A 13 -21.97 13.57 -15.78
C TYR A 13 -22.03 12.50 -16.88
N SER A 14 -21.13 12.56 -17.87
CA SER A 14 -21.05 11.56 -18.96
C SER A 14 -20.54 10.19 -18.49
N ILE A 15 -19.62 10.15 -17.53
CA ILE A 15 -19.16 8.89 -16.91
C ILE A 15 -20.27 8.27 -16.06
N SER A 16 -21.06 9.07 -15.32
CA SER A 16 -22.19 8.59 -14.55
C SER A 16 -23.30 7.96 -15.41
N GLN A 17 -23.50 8.44 -16.65
CA GLN A 17 -24.46 7.86 -17.60
C GLN A 17 -23.99 6.50 -18.13
N ARG A 18 -22.69 6.34 -18.41
CA ARG A 18 -22.10 5.06 -18.84
C ARG A 18 -22.14 3.99 -17.74
N VAL A 19 -21.86 4.34 -16.49
CA VAL A 19 -21.92 3.38 -15.36
C VAL A 19 -23.36 2.95 -15.07
N ARG A 20 -24.35 3.84 -15.20
CA ARG A 20 -25.78 3.44 -15.06
C ARG A 20 -26.21 2.46 -16.15
N ASN A 21 -25.78 2.64 -17.40
CA ASN A 21 -26.13 1.72 -18.49
C ASN A 21 -25.44 0.34 -18.37
N LEU A 22 -24.23 0.28 -17.81
CA LEU A 22 -23.51 -0.98 -17.53
C LEU A 22 -24.10 -1.75 -16.33
N VAL A 23 -24.51 -1.06 -15.26
CA VAL A 23 -25.15 -1.70 -14.09
C VAL A 23 -26.55 -2.23 -14.41
N VAL A 24 -27.27 -1.61 -15.35
CA VAL A 24 -28.57 -2.11 -15.84
C VAL A 24 -28.41 -3.40 -16.66
N HIS A 25 -27.28 -3.61 -17.34
CA HIS A 25 -27.02 -4.84 -18.08
C HIS A 25 -26.69 -6.05 -17.16
N ALA A 26 -25.96 -5.83 -16.07
CA ALA A 26 -25.53 -6.93 -15.18
C ALA A 26 -26.64 -7.46 -14.24
N LYS A 27 -27.77 -6.76 -14.09
CA LYS A 27 -28.89 -7.19 -13.22
C LYS A 27 -30.02 -7.94 -13.92
N ASN A 28 -29.99 -8.05 -15.26
CA ASN A 28 -31.05 -8.74 -16.02
C ASN A 28 -30.82 -10.24 -16.25
N GLU A 29 -29.73 -10.80 -15.72
CA GLU A 29 -29.50 -12.25 -15.65
C GLU A 29 -29.49 -12.72 -14.18
N LEU A 30 -30.66 -12.78 -13.54
CA LEU A 30 -31.00 -13.64 -12.39
C LEU A 30 -32.47 -13.38 -12.03
N GLY A 31 -33.33 -14.34 -12.35
CA GLY A 31 -34.78 -14.20 -12.23
C GLY A 31 -35.38 -14.55 -10.86
N SER A 32 -36.47 -13.84 -10.57
CA SER A 32 -37.72 -14.28 -9.91
C SER A 32 -37.80 -14.37 -8.37
N SER A 33 -38.67 -13.55 -7.76
CA SER A 33 -40.03 -13.98 -7.35
C SER A 33 -40.79 -12.90 -6.54
N GLY A 34 -42.12 -12.81 -6.75
CA GLY A 34 -43.09 -12.53 -5.67
C GLY A 34 -43.65 -11.11 -5.44
N GLY A 35 -44.84 -10.84 -6.00
CA GLY A 35 -46.04 -10.42 -5.23
C GLY A 35 -46.33 -8.94 -4.91
N GLY A 36 -47.41 -8.41 -5.50
CA GLY A 36 -48.49 -7.68 -4.79
C GLY A 36 -48.47 -6.15 -4.70
N THR A 37 -49.37 -5.49 -5.45
CA THR A 37 -50.28 -4.34 -5.12
C THR A 37 -49.78 -3.20 -4.20
N GLN A 38 -49.99 -1.89 -4.41
CA GLN A 38 -51.16 -1.16 -4.91
C GLN A 38 -50.80 0.34 -5.14
N SER A 39 -51.44 0.92 -6.17
CA SER A 39 -51.69 2.35 -6.51
C SER A 39 -51.29 3.48 -5.54
N CYS A 40 -50.66 4.54 -6.08
CA CYS A 40 -51.12 5.93 -5.91
C CYS A 40 -50.59 6.84 -7.03
N SER A 41 -51.49 7.62 -7.62
CA SER A 41 -51.32 8.52 -8.75
C SER A 41 -50.78 9.90 -8.33
N SER A 42 -49.87 10.47 -9.14
CA SER A 42 -49.78 11.93 -9.33
C SER A 42 -49.09 12.26 -10.66
N SER A 43 -49.69 13.21 -11.37
CA SER A 43 -49.29 13.71 -12.67
C SER A 43 -48.06 14.63 -12.59
N GLY A 44 -47.08 14.42 -13.45
CA GLY A 44 -45.98 15.34 -13.69
C GLY A 44 -45.37 15.09 -15.06
N TYR A 45 -45.33 16.13 -15.90
CA TYR A 45 -44.74 16.10 -17.22
C TYR A 45 -43.26 15.69 -17.13
N HIS A 46 -42.93 14.51 -17.67
CA HIS A 46 -41.57 14.11 -17.97
C HIS A 46 -41.52 13.65 -19.43
N THR A 47 -40.75 14.37 -20.23
CA THR A 47 -40.17 13.84 -21.47
C THR A 47 -39.22 12.71 -21.10
N THR A 48 -39.70 11.47 -21.17
CA THR A 48 -38.85 10.29 -21.07
C THR A 48 -38.25 10.00 -22.44
N SER A 49 -36.93 10.14 -22.55
CA SER A 49 -36.17 9.42 -23.56
C SER A 49 -36.02 7.99 -23.07
N ASP A 50 -37.05 7.19 -23.28
CA ASP A 50 -36.98 5.75 -23.02
C ASP A 50 -36.10 5.11 -24.10
N SER A 51 -34.84 4.82 -23.75
CA SER A 51 -33.98 3.96 -24.55
C SER A 51 -34.34 2.49 -24.30
N GLU A 52 -35.53 2.08 -24.75
CA GLU A 52 -35.75 0.68 -25.09
C GLU A 52 -34.86 0.37 -26.30
N ASN A 53 -34.02 -0.67 -26.20
CA ASN A 53 -33.14 -1.13 -27.25
C ASN A 53 -33.98 -1.71 -28.41
N THR A 54 -34.57 -0.82 -29.20
CA THR A 54 -35.47 -1.15 -30.30
C THR A 54 -34.61 -1.69 -31.45
N LYS A 55 -34.59 -3.02 -31.60
CA LYS A 55 -33.87 -3.70 -32.68
C LYS A 55 -34.34 -3.14 -34.04
N LEU A 56 -33.46 -2.38 -34.69
CA LEU A 56 -33.74 -1.75 -35.99
C LEU A 56 -34.07 -2.83 -37.03
N LYS A 57 -35.10 -2.57 -37.83
CA LYS A 57 -35.43 -3.40 -39.00
C LYS A 57 -34.43 -3.10 -40.11
N SER A 58 -33.82 -4.15 -40.67
CA SER A 58 -32.82 -4.05 -41.73
C SER A 58 -33.43 -3.67 -43.08
N ILE A 59 -32.74 -2.81 -43.83
CA ILE A 59 -33.07 -2.46 -45.21
C ILE A 59 -31.89 -2.81 -46.11
N GLU A 60 -32.13 -3.63 -47.13
CA GLU A 60 -31.20 -3.77 -48.26
C GLU A 60 -31.47 -2.66 -49.28
N LEU A 61 -30.60 -1.66 -49.33
CA LEU A 61 -30.78 -0.51 -50.22
C LEU A 61 -30.23 -0.80 -51.61
N ASP A 62 -31.11 -0.75 -52.61
CA ASP A 62 -30.69 -0.66 -54.02
C ASP A 62 -30.69 0.80 -54.47
N VAL A 63 -29.49 1.38 -54.63
CA VAL A 63 -29.32 2.81 -54.96
C VAL A 63 -29.61 3.14 -56.43
N LYS A 64 -29.95 2.13 -57.25
CA LYS A 64 -30.58 2.36 -58.56
C LYS A 64 -31.97 2.97 -58.38
N ASN A 65 -32.71 2.56 -57.35
CA ASN A 65 -34.02 3.12 -57.05
C ASN A 65 -33.84 4.51 -56.42
N THR A 66 -34.42 5.54 -57.06
CA THR A 66 -34.37 6.94 -56.57
C THR A 66 -35.70 7.44 -56.02
N GLU A 67 -36.63 6.54 -55.72
CA GLU A 67 -37.93 6.84 -55.13
C GLU A 67 -37.93 6.53 -53.62
N SER A 68 -38.74 7.28 -52.87
CA SER A 68 -38.95 7.02 -51.44
C SER A 68 -39.85 5.79 -51.26
N LYS A 69 -39.64 5.04 -50.18
CA LYS A 69 -40.45 3.86 -49.81
C LYS A 69 -41.03 4.02 -48.40
N ASP A 70 -41.82 3.05 -47.96
CA ASP A 70 -42.43 3.05 -46.63
C ASP A 70 -41.40 3.04 -45.49
N ASN A 71 -40.20 2.54 -45.74
CA ASN A 71 -39.12 2.37 -44.76
C ASN A 71 -37.94 3.36 -44.92
N TYR A 72 -37.85 4.14 -46.02
CA TYR A 72 -36.83 5.18 -46.19
C TYR A 72 -37.28 6.35 -47.07
N LYS A 73 -36.69 7.53 -46.86
CA LYS A 73 -36.81 8.72 -47.71
C LYS A 73 -35.64 8.78 -48.69
N CYS A 74 -35.93 9.08 -49.96
CA CYS A 74 -34.92 9.40 -50.98
C CYS A 74 -35.05 10.88 -51.38
N LEU A 75 -33.94 11.63 -51.30
CA LEU A 75 -33.80 12.99 -51.79
C LEU A 75 -32.86 12.98 -53.00
N LYS A 76 -33.39 13.30 -54.19
CA LYS A 76 -32.63 13.46 -55.43
C LYS A 76 -32.46 14.93 -55.75
N LYS A 77 -31.21 15.42 -55.80
CA LYS A 77 -30.90 16.82 -56.07
C LYS A 77 -29.49 16.93 -56.67
N ASP A 78 -29.27 17.90 -57.57
CA ASP A 78 -27.94 18.25 -58.09
C ASP A 78 -27.11 17.05 -58.58
N GLY A 79 -27.76 16.14 -59.33
CA GLY A 79 -27.10 14.94 -59.85
C GLY A 79 -26.76 13.88 -58.80
N SER A 80 -27.13 14.07 -57.53
CA SER A 80 -26.85 13.17 -56.40
C SER A 80 -28.14 12.68 -55.72
N ALA A 81 -28.06 11.56 -55.00
CA ALA A 81 -29.17 11.05 -54.20
C ALA A 81 -28.72 10.78 -52.76
N LYS A 82 -29.58 11.13 -51.80
CA LYS A 82 -29.45 10.81 -50.38
C LYS A 82 -30.61 9.92 -49.94
N TYR A 83 -30.28 8.86 -49.23
CA TYR A 83 -31.23 7.94 -48.61
C TYR A 83 -31.13 8.05 -47.09
N THR A 84 -32.27 8.16 -46.42
CA THR A 84 -32.36 8.22 -44.96
C THR A 84 -33.43 7.21 -44.52
N PRO A 85 -33.11 6.23 -43.65
CA PRO A 85 -34.10 5.30 -43.14
C PRO A 85 -35.10 6.05 -42.25
N LYS A 86 -36.35 5.59 -42.24
CA LYS A 86 -37.37 6.11 -41.31
C LYS A 86 -37.13 5.53 -39.91
N SER A 87 -37.76 6.12 -38.90
CA SER A 87 -37.65 5.67 -37.51
C SER A 87 -37.93 4.15 -37.39
N GLY A 88 -37.09 3.45 -36.63
CA GLY A 88 -37.16 1.99 -36.47
C GLY A 88 -36.48 1.16 -37.57
N TYR A 89 -35.84 1.79 -38.56
CA TYR A 89 -35.10 1.11 -39.62
C TYR A 89 -33.64 1.57 -39.72
N GLY A 90 -32.81 0.74 -40.35
CA GLY A 90 -31.44 1.09 -40.75
C GLY A 90 -31.01 0.31 -42.00
N PHE A 91 -30.06 0.83 -42.78
CA PHE A 91 -29.58 0.12 -43.96
C PHE A 91 -28.53 -0.92 -43.56
N SER A 92 -28.79 -2.20 -43.84
CA SER A 92 -27.86 -3.31 -43.59
C SER A 92 -26.98 -3.62 -44.80
N SER A 93 -27.38 -3.19 -45.99
CA SER A 93 -26.57 -3.28 -47.20
C SER A 93 -26.88 -2.19 -48.21
N VAL A 94 -25.90 -1.90 -49.05
CA VAL A 94 -25.98 -0.95 -50.17
C VAL A 94 -25.48 -1.67 -51.42
N LYS A 95 -26.36 -1.79 -52.42
CA LYS A 95 -26.07 -2.43 -53.71
C LYS A 95 -26.61 -1.58 -54.86
N LYS A 96 -26.13 -1.85 -56.08
CA LYS A 96 -26.65 -1.26 -57.32
C LYS A 96 -27.00 -2.37 -58.31
N SER A 97 -28.27 -2.53 -58.63
CA SER A 97 -28.71 -3.47 -59.66
C SER A 97 -28.37 -3.00 -61.09
N GLY A 98 -28.18 -3.96 -62.00
CA GLY A 98 -27.90 -3.77 -63.43
C GLY A 98 -29.11 -3.27 -64.23
N SER A 99 -28.90 -3.00 -65.52
CA SER A 99 -29.98 -2.60 -66.44
C SER A 99 -30.97 -3.75 -66.71
N CYS A 100 -32.12 -3.49 -67.35
CA CYS A 100 -33.10 -4.53 -67.72
C CYS A 100 -32.52 -5.65 -68.62
N CYS A 101 -31.34 -5.44 -69.20
CA CYS A 101 -30.61 -6.42 -70.01
C CYS A 101 -29.36 -7.00 -69.31
N SER A 102 -29.13 -6.72 -68.01
CA SER A 102 -27.97 -7.22 -67.25
C SER A 102 -28.36 -7.60 -65.82
N ASN A 103 -28.15 -8.86 -65.43
CA ASN A 103 -28.40 -9.38 -64.08
C ASN A 103 -27.24 -9.08 -63.10
N THR A 104 -26.34 -8.16 -63.43
CA THR A 104 -25.21 -7.78 -62.56
C THR A 104 -25.70 -7.01 -61.34
N VAL A 105 -25.26 -7.39 -60.14
CA VAL A 105 -25.47 -6.64 -58.89
C VAL A 105 -24.11 -6.21 -58.36
N ASP A 106 -23.85 -4.90 -58.35
CA ASP A 106 -22.64 -4.35 -57.74
C ASP A 106 -22.93 -4.17 -56.24
N GLU A 107 -22.35 -5.01 -55.38
CA GLU A 107 -22.38 -4.78 -53.94
C GLU A 107 -21.38 -3.68 -53.57
N VAL A 108 -21.82 -2.69 -52.78
CA VAL A 108 -20.98 -1.58 -52.32
C VAL A 108 -20.53 -1.82 -50.89
N TRP A 109 -21.45 -2.24 -50.03
CA TRP A 109 -21.22 -2.43 -48.60
C TRP A 109 -22.34 -3.28 -47.99
N ASN A 110 -22.00 -4.04 -46.95
CA ASN A 110 -22.97 -4.76 -46.13
C ASN A 110 -22.44 -4.87 -44.68
N THR A 111 -23.36 -5.09 -43.74
CA THR A 111 -23.03 -5.49 -42.36
C THR A 111 -24.11 -6.45 -41.84
N LYS A 112 -23.73 -7.27 -40.85
CA LYS A 112 -24.65 -8.12 -40.09
C LYS A 112 -25.00 -7.53 -38.73
N GLU A 113 -24.21 -6.56 -38.24
CA GLU A 113 -24.36 -5.96 -36.92
C GLU A 113 -25.37 -4.80 -36.96
N PRO A 114 -26.48 -4.85 -36.21
CA PRO A 114 -27.48 -3.78 -36.20
C PRO A 114 -26.94 -2.41 -35.74
N THR A 115 -25.89 -2.40 -34.92
CA THR A 115 -25.21 -1.18 -34.47
C THR A 115 -24.49 -0.45 -35.60
N ASP A 116 -24.16 -1.18 -36.68
CA ASP A 116 -23.46 -0.64 -37.85
C ASP A 116 -24.41 -0.30 -39.00
N TYR A 117 -25.73 -0.43 -38.80
CA TYR A 117 -26.69 -0.07 -39.84
C TYR A 117 -26.55 1.40 -40.23
N ALA A 118 -26.47 1.64 -41.53
CA ALA A 118 -26.27 3.00 -42.02
C ALA A 118 -27.51 3.85 -41.76
N THR A 119 -27.25 5.03 -41.23
CA THR A 119 -28.20 6.09 -40.90
C THR A 119 -28.41 7.07 -42.06
N ALA A 120 -27.49 7.10 -43.02
CA ALA A 120 -27.69 7.76 -44.30
C ALA A 120 -26.76 7.16 -45.37
N VAL A 121 -27.18 7.22 -46.64
CA VAL A 121 -26.35 6.86 -47.80
C VAL A 121 -26.44 7.98 -48.81
N VAL A 122 -25.31 8.49 -49.30
CA VAL A 122 -25.23 9.54 -50.32
C VAL A 122 -24.43 9.03 -51.50
N ARG A 123 -24.94 9.21 -52.72
CA ARG A 123 -24.27 8.79 -53.95
C ARG A 123 -24.37 9.84 -55.05
N ASP A 124 -23.44 9.81 -56.00
CA ASP A 124 -23.46 10.66 -57.20
C ASP A 124 -24.14 9.97 -58.41
N GLY A 125 -24.23 10.69 -59.53
CA GLY A 125 -24.59 10.11 -60.84
C GLY A 125 -26.07 9.69 -61.00
N THR A 126 -27.03 10.58 -60.68
CA THR A 126 -28.49 10.29 -60.79
C THR A 126 -29.14 10.67 -62.12
N GLY A 127 -28.39 11.29 -63.04
CA GLY A 127 -28.85 11.66 -64.37
C GLY A 127 -28.92 10.49 -65.35
N SER A 128 -29.69 10.64 -66.43
CA SER A 128 -29.99 9.58 -67.41
C SER A 128 -28.76 9.01 -68.14
N CYS A 129 -27.62 9.72 -68.11
CA CYS A 129 -26.36 9.32 -68.74
C CYS A 129 -25.17 9.40 -67.77
N SER A 130 -25.41 9.59 -66.46
CA SER A 130 -24.35 9.71 -65.47
C SER A 130 -24.09 8.38 -64.77
N ASN A 131 -22.83 8.00 -64.68
CA ASN A 131 -22.43 6.81 -63.94
C ASN A 131 -22.20 7.15 -62.46
N MET A 132 -22.70 6.29 -61.58
CA MET A 132 -22.37 6.35 -60.15
C MET A 132 -20.90 5.97 -59.97
N SER A 133 -20.15 6.89 -59.37
CA SER A 133 -18.71 6.77 -59.12
C SER A 133 -18.34 6.89 -57.65
N LYS A 134 -19.19 7.51 -56.83
CA LYS A 134 -18.95 7.77 -55.41
C LYS A 134 -20.16 7.39 -54.57
N VAL A 135 -19.92 6.67 -53.48
CA VAL A 135 -20.93 6.34 -52.47
C VAL A 135 -20.35 6.63 -51.10
N THR A 136 -21.08 7.34 -50.25
CA THR A 136 -20.72 7.60 -48.85
C THR A 136 -21.81 7.06 -47.95
N ILE A 137 -21.42 6.23 -47.00
CA ILE A 137 -22.30 5.54 -46.07
C ILE A 137 -22.01 6.10 -44.68
N PHE A 138 -23.05 6.56 -43.98
CA PHE A 138 -22.94 7.18 -42.67
C PHE A 138 -23.52 6.27 -41.59
N THR A 139 -22.74 6.00 -40.55
CA THR A 139 -23.13 5.25 -39.35
C THR A 139 -23.02 6.18 -38.14
N GLY A 140 -24.09 6.93 -37.87
CA GLY A 140 -24.04 8.02 -36.88
C GLY A 140 -23.10 9.15 -37.32
N THR A 141 -22.08 9.44 -36.52
CA THR A 141 -21.03 10.44 -36.81
C THR A 141 -19.87 9.87 -37.65
N ASN A 142 -19.83 8.55 -37.84
CA ASN A 142 -18.83 7.87 -38.66
C ASN A 142 -19.28 7.74 -40.12
N HIS A 143 -18.32 7.48 -41.01
CA HIS A 143 -18.60 7.25 -42.40
C HIS A 143 -17.62 6.27 -43.04
N ARG A 144 -18.05 5.73 -44.19
CA ARG A 144 -17.22 5.02 -45.16
C ARG A 144 -17.46 5.61 -46.53
N HIS A 145 -16.38 5.88 -47.26
CA HIS A 145 -16.46 6.44 -48.61
C HIS A 145 -15.93 5.44 -49.63
N PHE A 146 -16.66 5.25 -50.71
CA PHE A 146 -16.32 4.33 -51.78
C PHE A 146 -16.18 5.07 -53.09
N THR A 147 -15.11 4.79 -53.83
CA THR A 147 -14.89 5.28 -55.18
C THR A 147 -14.84 4.13 -56.17
N LYS A 148 -15.45 4.30 -57.35
CA LYS A 148 -15.45 3.27 -58.39
C LYS A 148 -14.13 3.29 -59.17
N ALA A 149 -13.37 2.20 -59.10
CA ALA A 149 -12.13 1.96 -59.84
C ALA A 149 -12.20 0.55 -60.47
N ASP A 150 -11.79 0.40 -61.73
CA ASP A 150 -11.84 -0.87 -62.48
C ASP A 150 -13.19 -1.61 -62.37
N SER A 151 -14.28 -0.85 -62.50
CA SER A 151 -15.66 -1.32 -62.37
C SER A 151 -16.09 -1.82 -60.99
N LYS A 152 -15.26 -1.73 -59.95
CA LYS A 152 -15.57 -2.11 -58.56
C LYS A 152 -15.56 -0.90 -57.63
N TYR A 153 -16.33 -0.96 -56.54
CA TYR A 153 -16.25 0.04 -55.48
C TYR A 153 -15.10 -0.29 -54.54
N VAL A 154 -14.17 0.65 -54.40
CA VAL A 154 -13.02 0.54 -53.51
C VAL A 154 -13.23 1.49 -52.33
N LEU A 155 -13.05 0.97 -51.12
CA LEU A 155 -13.15 1.75 -49.89
C LEU A 155 -11.95 2.71 -49.78
N ASP A 156 -12.24 4.00 -49.61
CA ASP A 156 -11.27 5.04 -49.28
C ASP A 156 -10.85 4.89 -47.81
N SER A 157 -9.55 5.01 -47.55
CA SER A 157 -9.01 4.95 -46.19
C SER A 157 -9.36 6.19 -45.36
N ASP A 158 -9.72 7.28 -46.03
CA ASP A 158 -9.89 8.61 -45.45
C ASP A 158 -8.63 9.17 -44.80
N ILE A 159 -7.49 8.52 -44.98
CA ILE A 159 -6.18 8.97 -44.53
C ILE A 159 -5.41 9.53 -45.71
N ARG A 160 -4.79 10.68 -45.51
CA ARG A 160 -3.83 11.30 -46.45
C ARG A 160 -2.54 11.58 -45.70
N VAL A 161 -1.45 11.07 -46.24
CA VAL A 161 -0.10 11.18 -45.67
C VAL A 161 0.72 12.17 -46.49
N TYR A 162 1.50 13.01 -45.83
CA TYR A 162 2.25 14.10 -46.45
C TYR A 162 3.72 14.02 -46.04
N GLY A 163 4.60 14.50 -46.92
CA GLY A 163 6.02 14.71 -46.67
C GLY A 163 6.45 16.08 -47.18
N ASN A 164 7.68 16.48 -46.86
CA ASN A 164 8.25 17.70 -47.42
C ASN A 164 9.09 17.36 -48.64
N ASP A 165 8.92 18.11 -49.73
CA ASP A 165 9.77 18.01 -50.90
C ASP A 165 11.15 18.66 -50.66
N ALA A 166 12.02 18.66 -51.69
CA ALA A 166 13.35 19.26 -51.61
C ALA A 166 13.34 20.78 -51.32
N SER A 167 12.23 21.46 -51.57
CA SER A 167 12.02 22.88 -51.26
C SER A 167 11.43 23.12 -49.86
N ASN A 168 11.27 22.06 -49.07
CA ASN A 168 10.59 22.06 -47.78
C ASN A 168 9.10 22.44 -47.86
N THR A 169 8.47 22.21 -49.02
CA THR A 169 7.04 22.40 -49.23
C THR A 169 6.29 21.12 -48.90
N LEU A 170 5.19 21.23 -48.16
CA LEU A 170 4.36 20.07 -47.81
C LEU A 170 3.62 19.53 -49.04
N THR A 171 3.83 18.26 -49.36
CA THR A 171 3.26 17.55 -50.51
C THR A 171 2.64 16.23 -50.08
N GLU A 172 1.55 15.82 -50.73
CA GLU A 172 0.90 14.53 -50.47
C GLU A 172 1.78 13.39 -51.00
N LEU A 173 2.06 12.38 -50.18
CA LEU A 173 2.88 11.24 -50.59
C LEU A 173 2.12 10.41 -51.61
N THR A 174 2.86 9.85 -52.55
CA THR A 174 2.30 9.02 -53.64
C THR A 174 2.50 7.53 -53.38
N SER A 175 1.83 6.67 -54.16
CA SER A 175 1.94 5.21 -54.06
C SER A 175 3.34 4.65 -54.33
N THR A 176 4.28 5.44 -54.82
CA THR A 176 5.70 5.05 -54.96
C THR A 176 6.49 5.23 -53.66
N GLN A 177 5.93 5.92 -52.66
CA GLN A 177 6.61 6.27 -51.41
C GLN A 177 6.12 5.45 -50.21
N TYR A 178 4.96 4.81 -50.33
CA TYR A 178 4.41 3.91 -49.33
C TYR A 178 3.54 2.84 -49.99
N THR A 179 3.42 1.68 -49.34
CA THR A 179 2.43 0.66 -49.71
C THR A 179 1.22 0.76 -48.81
N GLN A 180 0.02 0.69 -49.39
CA GLN A 180 -1.24 0.64 -48.66
C GLN A 180 -1.88 -0.73 -48.83
N ASN A 181 -2.15 -1.38 -47.70
CA ASN A 181 -2.95 -2.59 -47.65
C ASN A 181 -4.17 -2.34 -46.75
N HIS A 182 -5.22 -3.10 -47.00
CA HIS A 182 -6.44 -3.02 -46.23
C HIS A 182 -7.00 -4.42 -46.01
N ASP A 183 -7.41 -4.70 -44.77
CA ASP A 183 -8.10 -5.92 -44.39
C ASP A 183 -9.25 -5.54 -43.45
N ASN A 184 -10.49 -5.77 -43.91
CA ASN A 184 -11.75 -5.45 -43.23
C ASN A 184 -11.89 -3.99 -42.76
N ASP A 185 -11.42 -3.70 -41.55
CA ASP A 185 -11.54 -2.38 -40.89
C ASP A 185 -10.16 -1.81 -40.53
N LEU A 186 -9.10 -2.39 -41.08
CA LEU A 186 -7.74 -2.02 -40.80
C LEU A 186 -7.01 -1.61 -42.06
N PHE A 187 -6.64 -0.33 -42.14
CA PHE A 187 -5.75 0.20 -43.16
C PHE A 187 -4.33 0.23 -42.65
N ARG A 188 -3.39 -0.28 -43.45
CA ARG A 188 -1.96 -0.32 -43.13
C ARG A 188 -1.18 0.43 -44.20
N PHE A 189 -0.41 1.42 -43.76
CA PHE A 189 0.47 2.22 -44.59
C PHE A 189 1.89 1.91 -44.16
N LYS A 190 2.69 1.30 -45.03
CA LYS A 190 4.11 1.05 -44.78
C LYS A 190 4.93 1.99 -45.64
N PHE A 191 5.70 2.87 -45.00
CA PHE A 191 6.54 3.85 -45.69
C PHE A 191 7.83 3.16 -46.17
N ASN A 192 8.32 3.56 -47.34
CA ASN A 192 9.62 3.10 -47.82
C ASN A 192 10.74 3.71 -46.96
N ASP A 193 11.92 3.08 -46.92
CA ASP A 193 13.00 3.48 -46.00
C ASP A 193 13.45 4.94 -46.12
N ASN A 194 13.38 5.52 -47.32
CA ASN A 194 13.75 6.91 -47.60
C ASN A 194 12.59 7.90 -47.50
N THR A 195 11.36 7.43 -47.24
CA THR A 195 10.17 8.27 -47.17
C THR A 195 10.05 8.90 -45.80
N LYS A 196 9.98 10.24 -45.76
CA LYS A 196 9.75 11.02 -44.54
C LYS A 196 8.32 11.54 -44.49
N CYS A 197 7.44 10.84 -43.77
CA CYS A 197 6.09 11.33 -43.48
C CYS A 197 6.17 12.42 -42.40
N THR A 198 5.69 13.63 -42.72
CA THR A 198 5.73 14.82 -41.85
C THR A 198 4.36 15.26 -41.37
N GLU A 199 3.27 14.83 -42.02
CA GLU A 199 1.90 15.11 -41.55
C GLU A 199 0.91 14.01 -41.98
N VAL A 200 -0.03 13.69 -41.11
CA VAL A 200 -1.14 12.76 -41.36
C VAL A 200 -2.45 13.53 -41.21
N LYS A 201 -3.31 13.47 -42.24
CA LYS A 201 -4.65 14.07 -42.21
C LYS A 201 -5.73 13.02 -42.38
N PHE A 202 -6.80 13.18 -41.62
CA PHE A 202 -8.05 12.43 -41.77
C PHE A 202 -9.08 13.27 -42.55
N ILE A 203 -9.78 12.65 -43.49
CA ILE A 203 -10.84 13.28 -44.28
C ILE A 203 -12.18 13.05 -43.58
N HIS A 204 -12.66 14.07 -42.87
CA HIS A 204 -13.99 14.03 -42.29
C HIS A 204 -15.05 14.44 -43.33
N ARG A 205 -15.96 13.53 -43.65
CA ARG A 205 -17.15 13.81 -44.47
C ARG A 205 -18.37 13.99 -43.60
N SER A 206 -19.12 15.06 -43.83
CA SER A 206 -20.41 15.31 -43.19
C SER A 206 -21.43 15.81 -44.20
N ILE A 207 -22.72 15.65 -43.89
CA ILE A 207 -23.80 16.16 -44.73
C ILE A 207 -24.09 17.60 -44.30
N GLU A 208 -24.10 18.55 -45.25
CA GLU A 208 -24.22 19.99 -44.98
C GLU A 208 -25.43 20.36 -44.09
N LYS A 209 -26.56 19.70 -44.28
CA LYS A 209 -27.78 19.80 -43.46
C LYS A 209 -28.70 18.61 -43.72
N ALA A 210 -29.71 18.40 -42.87
CA ALA A 210 -30.59 17.23 -42.92
C ALA A 210 -31.21 16.98 -44.32
N ASP A 211 -31.66 18.01 -45.02
CA ASP A 211 -32.23 17.92 -46.38
C ASP A 211 -31.25 18.33 -47.49
N SER A 212 -29.96 18.04 -47.32
CA SER A 212 -28.93 18.23 -48.37
C SER A 212 -28.37 16.90 -48.86
N VAL A 213 -28.00 16.87 -50.13
CA VAL A 213 -27.22 15.79 -50.77
C VAL A 213 -25.72 16.12 -50.83
N LYS A 214 -25.34 17.35 -50.45
CA LYS A 214 -23.97 17.84 -50.52
C LYS A 214 -23.16 17.33 -49.33
N ILE A 215 -22.04 16.69 -49.64
CA ILE A 215 -21.05 16.24 -48.67
C ILE A 215 -20.00 17.34 -48.50
N LEU A 216 -19.80 17.78 -47.26
CA LEU A 216 -18.70 18.67 -46.88
C LEU A 216 -17.47 17.82 -46.54
N LEU A 217 -16.31 18.23 -47.04
CA LEU A 217 -15.03 17.58 -46.74
C LEU A 217 -14.21 18.51 -45.84
N ASN A 218 -13.79 18.00 -44.70
CA ASN A 218 -12.86 18.68 -43.80
C ASN A 218 -11.60 17.83 -43.64
N LYS A 219 -10.42 18.41 -43.91
CA LYS A 219 -9.13 17.75 -43.69
C LYS A 219 -8.65 18.06 -42.28
N ALA A 220 -8.86 17.13 -41.35
CA ALA A 220 -8.37 17.26 -39.99
C ALA A 220 -6.92 16.76 -39.90
N SER A 221 -6.01 17.60 -39.38
CA SER A 221 -4.66 17.16 -39.03
C SER A 221 -4.74 16.25 -37.81
N VAL A 222 -4.21 15.03 -37.91
CA VAL A 222 -4.14 14.09 -36.77
C VAL A 222 -2.75 14.09 -36.15
N TRP A 223 -1.72 14.08 -36.98
CA TRP A 223 -0.34 14.11 -36.51
C TRP A 223 0.52 15.01 -37.39
N LYS A 224 1.49 15.70 -36.78
CA LYS A 224 2.52 16.52 -37.43
C LYS A 224 3.87 16.25 -36.80
N HIS A 225 4.90 16.17 -37.62
CA HIS A 225 6.26 16.02 -37.16
C HIS A 225 6.73 17.27 -36.43
N ASP A 226 6.93 17.15 -35.12
CA ASP A 226 7.59 18.11 -34.26
C ASP A 226 9.00 17.64 -33.90
N LYS A 227 10.02 18.35 -34.39
CA LYS A 227 11.44 18.03 -34.13
C LYS A 227 11.79 18.07 -32.63
N SER A 228 11.12 18.90 -31.84
CA SER A 228 11.37 18.99 -30.39
C SER A 228 10.86 17.76 -29.63
N LYS A 229 9.81 17.10 -30.16
CA LYS A 229 9.19 15.91 -29.55
C LYS A 229 9.75 14.60 -30.11
N HIS A 230 10.02 14.55 -31.42
CA HIS A 230 10.35 13.31 -32.14
C HIS A 230 11.82 13.25 -32.59
N GLY A 231 12.59 14.33 -32.43
CA GLY A 231 13.94 14.42 -32.96
C GLY A 231 13.96 14.29 -34.47
N ASP A 232 14.84 13.42 -34.99
CA ASP A 232 14.95 13.12 -36.43
C ASP A 232 14.25 11.80 -36.80
N GLN A 233 13.33 11.30 -35.96
CA GLN A 233 12.59 10.06 -36.20
C GLN A 233 11.35 10.31 -37.06
N TYR A 234 11.16 9.45 -38.06
CA TYR A 234 9.99 9.47 -38.94
C TYR A 234 9.20 8.17 -38.86
N PRO A 235 7.87 8.20 -39.10
CA PRO A 235 7.05 7.00 -39.09
C PRO A 235 7.55 5.93 -40.06
N LYS A 236 7.60 4.67 -39.61
CA LYS A 236 7.88 3.47 -40.41
C LYS A 236 6.60 2.87 -40.98
N ASP A 237 5.55 2.85 -40.18
CA ASP A 237 4.22 2.49 -40.60
C ASP A 237 3.14 3.25 -39.83
N LEU A 238 1.94 3.26 -40.42
CA LEU A 238 0.73 3.80 -39.83
C LEU A 238 -0.38 2.77 -40.01
N LYS A 239 -1.16 2.56 -38.95
CA LYS A 239 -2.32 1.68 -38.96
C LYS A 239 -3.55 2.46 -38.52
N TYR A 240 -4.58 2.49 -39.35
CA TYR A 240 -5.88 3.07 -39.00
C TYR A 240 -6.89 1.93 -38.78
N TYR A 241 -7.37 1.84 -37.54
CA TYR A 241 -8.40 0.92 -37.08
C TYR A 241 -9.72 1.68 -37.11
N TRP A 242 -10.52 1.42 -38.14
CA TRP A 242 -11.81 2.05 -38.27
C TRP A 242 -12.70 1.63 -37.08
N PRO A 243 -13.48 2.58 -36.50
CA PRO A 243 -13.62 3.95 -36.94
C PRO A 243 -12.69 4.96 -36.25
N ASP A 244 -12.05 4.62 -35.13
CA ASP A 244 -11.67 5.60 -34.11
C ASP A 244 -10.25 5.49 -33.55
N LYS A 245 -9.45 4.50 -33.93
CA LYS A 245 -8.10 4.32 -33.38
C LYS A 245 -7.06 4.36 -34.49
N MET A 246 -5.94 5.04 -34.28
CA MET A 246 -4.83 5.08 -35.22
C MET A 246 -3.50 4.95 -34.49
N SER A 247 -2.62 4.07 -34.98
CA SER A 247 -1.25 3.97 -34.49
C SER A 247 -0.25 4.45 -35.53
N ILE A 248 0.75 5.20 -35.07
CA ILE A 248 1.88 5.68 -35.87
C ILE A 248 3.13 5.12 -35.24
N ASN A 249 3.81 4.23 -35.96
CA ASN A 249 4.93 3.46 -35.45
C ASN A 249 6.26 4.03 -35.93
N PHE A 250 7.19 4.18 -35.00
CA PHE A 250 8.59 4.51 -35.24
C PHE A 250 9.46 3.30 -34.87
N GLU A 251 10.76 3.40 -35.11
CA GLU A 251 11.73 2.32 -34.84
C GLU A 251 11.70 1.82 -33.39
N HIS A 252 11.63 2.74 -32.42
CA HIS A 252 11.70 2.43 -30.98
C HIS A 252 10.60 3.12 -30.16
N ALA A 253 9.61 3.68 -30.84
CA ALA A 253 8.53 4.45 -30.23
C ALA A 253 7.25 4.30 -31.04
N PHE A 254 6.12 4.68 -30.46
CA PHE A 254 4.85 4.73 -31.18
C PHE A 254 3.94 5.81 -30.61
N ILE A 255 2.96 6.21 -31.40
CA ILE A 255 1.86 7.09 -30.98
C ILE A 255 0.56 6.34 -31.24
N VAL A 256 -0.38 6.43 -30.30
CA VAL A 256 -1.77 6.01 -30.52
C VAL A 256 -2.64 7.25 -30.40
N HIS A 257 -3.49 7.45 -31.41
CA HIS A 257 -4.55 8.45 -31.41
C HIS A 257 -5.91 7.76 -31.31
N SER A 258 -6.78 8.34 -30.49
CA SER A 258 -8.19 7.95 -30.39
C SER A 258 -9.10 9.08 -30.82
N LYS A 259 -10.23 8.73 -31.43
CA LYS A 259 -11.26 9.65 -31.90
C LYS A 259 -12.45 9.62 -30.95
N ASN A 260 -12.88 10.79 -30.48
CA ASN A 260 -14.01 10.91 -29.57
C ASN A 260 -15.37 10.84 -30.30
N GLU A 261 -16.46 10.89 -29.54
CA GLU A 261 -17.85 10.80 -30.07
C GLU A 261 -18.20 11.96 -31.03
N GLU A 262 -17.51 13.11 -30.91
CA GLU A 262 -17.61 14.27 -31.82
C GLU A 262 -16.75 14.13 -33.09
N ALA A 263 -16.17 12.95 -33.32
CA ALA A 263 -15.25 12.66 -34.42
C ALA A 263 -13.95 13.49 -34.44
N LYS A 264 -13.51 13.99 -33.27
CA LYS A 264 -12.23 14.70 -33.10
C LYS A 264 -11.16 13.74 -32.59
N TRP A 265 -9.97 13.83 -33.18
CA TRP A 265 -8.79 13.09 -32.75
C TRP A 265 -8.12 13.76 -31.54
N ASP A 266 -7.58 12.97 -30.63
CA ASP A 266 -6.70 13.46 -29.56
C ASP A 266 -5.33 13.91 -30.09
N GLU A 267 -4.51 14.49 -29.21
CA GLU A 267 -3.15 14.92 -29.55
C GLU A 267 -2.16 13.75 -29.71
N GLY A 268 -2.52 12.55 -29.23
CA GLY A 268 -1.64 11.40 -29.11
C GLY A 268 -0.51 11.60 -28.08
N HIS A 269 0.06 10.48 -27.62
CA HIS A 269 1.26 10.49 -26.78
C HIS A 269 2.37 9.66 -27.43
N LEU A 270 3.61 10.15 -27.39
CA LEU A 270 4.78 9.42 -27.87
C LEU A 270 5.29 8.49 -26.78
N PHE A 271 5.01 7.21 -26.91
CA PHE A 271 5.55 6.17 -26.05
C PHE A 271 6.91 5.74 -26.57
N ASP A 272 7.94 5.89 -25.75
CA ASP A 272 9.33 5.55 -26.08
C ASP A 272 9.69 4.10 -25.72
N PHE A 273 8.69 3.24 -25.67
CA PHE A 273 8.82 1.79 -25.54
C PHE A 273 8.07 1.05 -26.64
N LYS A 274 8.34 -0.24 -26.78
CA LYS A 274 7.65 -1.19 -27.66
C LYS A 274 7.27 -2.43 -26.89
N LEU A 275 6.14 -3.03 -27.26
CA LEU A 275 5.56 -4.21 -26.63
C LEU A 275 5.61 -5.36 -27.62
N TYR A 276 6.00 -6.55 -27.18
CA TYR A 276 6.14 -7.72 -28.04
C TYR A 276 5.43 -8.94 -27.46
N VAL A 277 4.84 -9.73 -28.34
CA VAL A 277 4.28 -11.06 -28.04
C VAL A 277 5.02 -12.11 -28.85
N LYS A 278 4.98 -13.35 -28.38
CA LYS A 278 5.57 -14.48 -29.12
C LYS A 278 4.65 -14.89 -30.28
N ASP A 279 5.20 -14.91 -31.50
CA ASP A 279 4.57 -15.42 -32.70
C ASP A 279 5.38 -16.61 -33.24
N THR A 280 4.85 -17.82 -33.04
CA THR A 280 5.53 -19.08 -33.34
C THR A 280 6.89 -19.15 -32.60
N ASN A 281 7.98 -18.76 -33.26
CA ASN A 281 9.35 -18.75 -32.74
C ASN A 281 10.00 -17.36 -32.73
N ASN A 282 9.30 -16.33 -33.19
CA ASN A 282 9.82 -14.96 -33.28
C ASN A 282 9.00 -14.01 -32.40
N LEU A 283 9.57 -12.86 -32.08
CA LEU A 283 8.83 -11.79 -31.44
C LEU A 283 8.09 -10.96 -32.49
N LYS A 284 6.85 -10.62 -32.18
CA LYS A 284 5.99 -9.75 -32.98
C LYS A 284 5.54 -8.56 -32.15
N GLU A 285 5.60 -7.37 -32.74
CA GLU A 285 5.12 -6.16 -32.08
C GLU A 285 3.62 -6.26 -31.80
N LEU A 286 3.22 -5.90 -30.58
CA LEU A 286 1.86 -5.94 -30.11
C LEU A 286 1.02 -4.88 -30.84
N ASP A 287 -0.09 -5.32 -31.42
CA ASP A 287 -0.99 -4.47 -32.19
C ASP A 287 -1.95 -3.70 -31.27
N ALA A 288 -2.36 -2.47 -31.65
CA ALA A 288 -3.19 -1.61 -30.81
C ALA A 288 -4.63 -2.13 -30.59
N THR A 289 -5.03 -3.21 -31.28
CA THR A 289 -6.27 -3.94 -31.00
C THR A 289 -6.16 -4.91 -29.83
N ALA A 290 -4.95 -5.17 -29.32
CA ALA A 290 -4.69 -6.12 -28.25
C ALA A 290 -4.82 -5.50 -26.85
N TYR A 291 -5.02 -4.18 -26.77
CA TYR A 291 -5.20 -3.47 -25.51
C TYR A 291 -6.19 -2.31 -25.66
N GLU A 292 -6.81 -1.96 -24.53
CA GLU A 292 -7.45 -0.66 -24.38
C GLU A 292 -6.47 0.33 -23.73
N LEU A 293 -6.45 1.55 -24.27
CA LEU A 293 -5.60 2.63 -23.79
C LEU A 293 -6.47 3.71 -23.19
N THR A 294 -6.22 4.01 -21.92
CA THR A 294 -6.87 5.11 -21.20
C THR A 294 -5.82 6.01 -20.59
N GLN A 295 -6.18 7.27 -20.37
CA GLN A 295 -5.31 8.24 -19.72
C GLN A 295 -6.02 8.83 -18.50
N ASP A 296 -5.34 8.85 -17.36
CA ASP A 296 -5.80 9.46 -16.12
C ASP A 296 -4.72 10.45 -15.65
N ASN A 297 -5.00 11.74 -15.79
CA ASN A 297 -4.03 12.82 -15.54
C ASN A 297 -2.71 12.65 -16.34
N GLN A 298 -1.63 12.28 -15.65
CA GLN A 298 -0.28 12.10 -16.20
C GLN A 298 0.10 10.63 -16.42
N GLU A 299 -0.84 9.71 -16.21
CA GLU A 299 -0.64 8.26 -16.36
C GLU A 299 -1.41 7.72 -17.56
N PHE A 300 -0.76 6.85 -18.33
CA PHE A 300 -1.37 6.05 -19.38
C PHE A 300 -1.51 4.61 -18.88
N LEU A 301 -2.72 4.07 -19.02
CA LEU A 301 -3.06 2.70 -18.65
C LEU A 301 -3.39 1.89 -19.89
N PHE A 302 -2.58 0.88 -20.14
CA PHE A 302 -2.80 -0.17 -21.14
C PHE A 302 -3.42 -1.37 -20.45
N THR A 303 -4.67 -1.67 -20.77
CA THR A 303 -5.37 -2.87 -20.31
C THR A 303 -5.32 -3.92 -21.41
N PHE A 304 -4.53 -4.97 -21.22
CA PHE A 304 -4.39 -6.04 -22.20
C PHE A 304 -5.64 -6.92 -22.22
N LYS A 305 -6.01 -7.42 -23.40
CA LYS A 305 -7.05 -8.45 -23.53
C LYS A 305 -6.56 -9.78 -22.94
N ASP A 306 -7.49 -10.62 -22.48
CA ASP A 306 -7.17 -11.86 -21.76
C ASP A 306 -6.28 -12.84 -22.56
N GLU A 307 -6.37 -12.84 -23.89
CA GLU A 307 -5.55 -13.68 -24.77
C GLU A 307 -4.10 -13.21 -24.94
N VAL A 308 -3.76 -12.00 -24.49
CA VAL A 308 -2.44 -11.39 -24.70
C VAL A 308 -1.42 -11.96 -23.73
N LYS A 309 -0.39 -12.60 -24.28
CA LYS A 309 0.79 -13.09 -23.57
C LYS A 309 1.98 -12.19 -23.86
N LEU A 310 2.08 -11.08 -23.13
CA LEU A 310 3.17 -10.11 -23.31
C LEU A 310 4.52 -10.76 -22.99
N GLU A 311 5.41 -10.82 -23.96
CA GLU A 311 6.69 -11.55 -23.88
C GLU A 311 7.86 -10.61 -23.61
N GLU A 312 7.85 -9.40 -24.14
CA GLU A 312 8.95 -8.44 -23.97
C GLU A 312 8.47 -6.99 -24.02
N VAL A 313 9.10 -6.14 -23.22
CA VAL A 313 9.00 -4.68 -23.29
C VAL A 313 10.39 -4.12 -23.57
N LYS A 314 10.52 -3.34 -24.64
CA LYS A 314 11.77 -2.63 -24.97
C LYS A 314 11.61 -1.14 -24.78
N HIS A 315 12.42 -0.51 -23.92
CA HIS A 315 12.49 0.94 -23.78
C HIS A 315 13.63 1.49 -24.65
N LYS A 316 13.31 2.41 -25.57
CA LYS A 316 14.27 3.01 -26.52
C LYS A 316 15.13 1.96 -27.25
N GLY A 317 14.50 0.84 -27.63
CA GLY A 317 15.15 -0.26 -28.35
C GLY A 317 15.94 -1.26 -27.50
N LYS A 318 16.07 -1.02 -26.19
CA LYS A 318 16.74 -1.94 -25.26
C LYS A 318 15.72 -2.73 -24.45
N GLU A 319 16.02 -3.99 -24.16
CA GLU A 319 15.20 -4.82 -23.27
C GLU A 319 15.05 -4.14 -21.91
N LEU A 320 13.80 -3.87 -21.51
CA LEU A 320 13.44 -3.35 -20.19
C LEU A 320 12.88 -4.47 -19.32
N TRP A 321 12.04 -5.33 -19.91
CA TRP A 321 11.48 -6.51 -19.27
C TRP A 321 11.30 -7.62 -20.28
N LYS A 322 11.47 -8.86 -19.84
CA LYS A 322 11.19 -10.06 -20.61
C LYS A 322 10.52 -11.10 -19.72
N HIS A 323 9.55 -11.82 -20.28
CA HIS A 323 8.88 -12.89 -19.57
C HIS A 323 9.88 -13.98 -19.19
N ASP A 324 9.88 -14.30 -17.90
CA ASP A 324 10.73 -15.32 -17.27
C ASP A 324 9.80 -16.35 -16.62
N SER A 325 9.75 -17.55 -17.20
CA SER A 325 8.89 -18.64 -16.72
C SER A 325 9.29 -19.15 -15.34
N ASP A 326 10.55 -19.00 -14.95
CA ASP A 326 11.02 -19.44 -13.63
C ASP A 326 10.55 -18.48 -12.54
N LYS A 327 10.41 -17.19 -12.86
CA LYS A 327 9.90 -16.16 -11.94
C LYS A 327 8.38 -16.05 -11.95
N HIS A 328 7.76 -16.10 -13.12
CA HIS A 328 6.34 -15.76 -13.31
C HIS A 328 5.44 -16.97 -13.61
N GLY A 329 6.03 -18.13 -13.91
CA GLY A 329 5.27 -19.30 -14.37
C GLY A 329 4.51 -19.00 -15.66
N ASP A 330 3.21 -19.27 -15.68
CA ASP A 330 2.30 -18.97 -16.79
C ASP A 330 1.56 -17.64 -16.63
N LYS A 331 1.97 -16.78 -15.69
CA LYS A 331 1.31 -15.49 -15.42
C LYS A 331 1.89 -14.40 -16.31
N TYR A 332 1.03 -13.69 -17.03
CA TYR A 332 1.39 -12.56 -17.87
C TYR A 332 0.85 -11.24 -17.29
N PRO A 333 1.50 -10.10 -17.58
CA PRO A 333 0.98 -8.79 -17.19
C PRO A 333 -0.42 -8.56 -17.78
N LYS A 334 -1.35 -8.09 -16.94
CA LYS A 334 -2.71 -7.69 -17.37
C LYS A 334 -2.80 -6.20 -17.65
N LEU A 335 -1.98 -5.41 -16.98
CA LEU A 335 -1.93 -3.97 -17.12
C LEU A 335 -0.49 -3.49 -17.30
N LEU A 336 -0.30 -2.48 -18.14
CA LEU A 336 0.88 -1.64 -18.14
C LEU A 336 0.48 -0.21 -17.78
N LYS A 337 1.05 0.33 -16.71
CA LYS A 337 0.89 1.71 -16.27
C LYS A 337 2.14 2.49 -16.62
N TYR A 338 1.99 3.63 -17.30
CA TYR A 338 3.11 4.43 -17.74
C TYR A 338 2.93 5.89 -17.35
N ALA A 339 3.91 6.42 -16.63
CA ALA A 339 4.13 7.82 -16.37
C ALA A 339 5.54 8.20 -16.84
N THR A 340 5.81 9.49 -17.03
CA THR A 340 7.07 9.94 -17.63
C THR A 340 8.34 9.46 -16.92
N ASP A 341 8.27 9.11 -15.64
CA ASP A 341 9.36 8.66 -14.77
C ASP A 341 9.23 7.19 -14.31
N LYS A 342 8.09 6.53 -14.57
CA LYS A 342 7.80 5.17 -14.08
C LYS A 342 7.02 4.35 -15.11
N LEU A 343 7.36 3.07 -15.24
CA LEU A 343 6.57 2.08 -15.96
C LEU A 343 6.30 0.91 -15.01
N ALA A 344 5.06 0.48 -14.86
CA ALA A 344 4.72 -0.70 -14.08
C ALA A 344 3.98 -1.74 -14.89
N LEU A 345 4.37 -3.00 -14.71
CA LEU A 345 3.66 -4.18 -15.21
C LEU A 345 2.92 -4.82 -14.04
N SER A 346 1.59 -4.85 -14.10
CA SER A 346 0.75 -5.44 -13.05
C SER A 346 0.26 -6.81 -13.49
N PHE A 347 0.50 -7.82 -12.66
CA PHE A 347 -0.01 -9.18 -12.79
C PHE A 347 -1.24 -9.34 -11.87
N ASP A 348 -1.71 -10.56 -11.61
CA ASP A 348 -2.85 -10.77 -10.72
C ASP A 348 -2.56 -10.40 -9.26
N ASP A 349 -1.43 -10.86 -8.73
CA ASP A 349 -1.05 -10.81 -7.31
C ASP A 349 0.28 -10.09 -7.05
N THR A 350 0.98 -9.72 -8.11
CA THR A 350 2.30 -9.07 -8.06
C THR A 350 2.34 -7.92 -9.06
N PHE A 351 3.31 -7.03 -8.90
CA PHE A 351 3.62 -6.02 -9.90
C PHE A 351 5.11 -5.69 -9.90
N VAL A 352 5.61 -5.27 -11.05
CA VAL A 352 7.00 -4.84 -11.24
C VAL A 352 6.98 -3.38 -11.66
N VAL A 353 7.79 -2.54 -11.00
CA VAL A 353 7.95 -1.12 -11.31
C VAL A 353 9.37 -0.87 -11.80
N TYR A 354 9.47 -0.17 -12.93
CA TYR A 354 10.70 0.38 -13.47
C TYR A 354 10.72 1.87 -13.22
N THR A 355 11.77 2.36 -12.56
CA THR A 355 12.02 3.79 -12.37
C THR A 355 13.21 4.24 -13.21
N LYS A 356 13.33 5.55 -13.42
CA LYS A 356 14.49 6.12 -14.13
C LYS A 356 15.79 5.91 -13.34
N ASN A 357 16.83 5.54 -14.07
CA ASN A 357 18.21 5.47 -13.61
C ASN A 357 18.84 6.87 -13.59
N VAL A 358 20.09 6.97 -13.14
CA VAL A 358 20.89 8.21 -13.14
C VAL A 358 21.01 8.84 -14.54
N ASP A 359 20.95 8.02 -15.60
CA ASP A 359 20.98 8.49 -17.00
C ASP A 359 19.60 8.92 -17.54
N GLY A 360 18.56 8.91 -16.70
CA GLY A 360 17.19 9.30 -17.04
C GLY A 360 16.40 8.28 -17.85
N LYS A 361 16.91 7.05 -18.07
CA LYS A 361 16.18 5.96 -18.74
C LYS A 361 15.57 5.00 -17.74
N LEU A 362 14.46 4.35 -18.11
CA LEU A 362 13.86 3.31 -17.28
C LEU A 362 14.83 2.11 -17.20
N GLY A 363 15.05 1.58 -16.00
CA GLY A 363 15.89 0.40 -15.82
C GLY A 363 16.05 -0.09 -14.37
N ASN A 364 15.72 0.73 -13.37
CA ASN A 364 15.72 0.34 -11.97
C ASN A 364 14.45 -0.46 -11.68
N GLU A 365 14.58 -1.79 -11.71
CA GLU A 365 13.50 -2.74 -11.44
C GLU A 365 13.23 -2.89 -9.94
N SER A 366 11.96 -2.97 -9.55
CA SER A 366 11.53 -3.37 -8.22
C SER A 366 10.26 -4.22 -8.33
N CYS A 367 10.31 -5.43 -7.76
CA CYS A 367 9.20 -6.38 -7.78
C CYS A 367 8.52 -6.43 -6.42
N PHE A 368 7.19 -6.43 -6.43
CA PHE A 368 6.39 -6.38 -5.22
C PHE A 368 5.30 -7.44 -5.25
N ASP A 369 5.13 -8.11 -4.12
CA ASP A 369 4.11 -9.14 -3.90
C ASP A 369 2.93 -8.62 -3.07
N PHE A 370 2.67 -7.33 -3.14
CA PHE A 370 1.46 -6.71 -2.61
C PHE A 370 0.77 -5.86 -3.68
N LYS A 371 -0.41 -5.34 -3.38
CA LYS A 371 -1.14 -4.37 -4.22
C LYS A 371 -1.79 -3.31 -3.36
N LEU A 372 -1.83 -2.09 -3.90
CA LEU A 372 -2.36 -0.91 -3.24
C LEU A 372 -3.63 -0.47 -3.96
N PHE A 373 -4.65 -0.11 -3.19
CA PHE A 373 -5.94 0.31 -3.73
C PHE A 373 -6.40 1.61 -3.11
N SER A 374 -6.98 2.49 -3.95
CA SER A 374 -7.67 3.70 -3.56
C SER A 374 -9.20 3.51 -3.68
N MET A 375 -9.96 4.31 -2.95
CA MET A 375 -11.42 4.41 -3.13
C MET A 375 -11.74 5.53 -4.10
N GLU A 376 -12.23 5.18 -5.29
CA GLU A 376 -12.67 6.11 -6.33
C GLU A 376 -14.17 5.92 -6.59
N SER A 377 -14.98 6.93 -6.30
CA SER A 377 -16.45 6.89 -6.47
C SER A 377 -17.12 5.67 -5.83
N ASN A 378 -16.70 5.32 -4.60
CA ASN A 378 -17.12 4.13 -3.84
C ASN A 378 -16.66 2.77 -4.40
N ASN A 379 -15.80 2.74 -5.42
CA ASN A 379 -15.20 1.52 -5.93
C ASN A 379 -13.70 1.46 -5.56
N LEU A 380 -13.24 0.27 -5.19
CA LEU A 380 -11.81 0.01 -5.03
C LEU A 380 -11.15 -0.07 -6.41
N LYS A 381 -10.14 0.77 -6.64
CA LYS A 381 -9.31 0.75 -7.86
C LYS A 381 -7.86 0.58 -7.45
N GLU A 382 -7.10 -0.22 -8.22
CA GLU A 382 -5.67 -0.38 -8.01
C GLU A 382 -4.97 0.97 -8.24
N MET A 383 -4.11 1.39 -7.31
CA MET A 383 -3.45 2.68 -7.38
C MET A 383 -2.52 2.77 -8.60
N GLY A 384 -2.53 3.92 -9.26
CA GLY A 384 -1.58 4.27 -10.32
C GLY A 384 -0.16 4.48 -9.78
N VAL A 385 0.84 4.41 -10.65
CA VAL A 385 2.24 4.76 -10.34
C VAL A 385 2.44 6.26 -10.07
N THR A 386 1.49 7.11 -10.46
CA THR A 386 1.50 8.54 -10.11
C THR A 386 0.96 8.82 -8.72
N ALA A 387 0.33 7.85 -8.06
CA ALA A 387 -0.31 8.04 -6.76
C ALA A 387 0.67 8.06 -5.57
N TYR A 388 1.91 7.69 -5.82
CA TYR A 388 2.97 7.66 -4.82
C TYR A 388 4.33 8.02 -5.43
N ASP A 389 5.22 8.52 -4.57
CA ASP A 389 6.65 8.58 -4.83
C ASP A 389 7.27 7.28 -4.29
N LEU A 390 8.06 6.60 -5.13
CA LEU A 390 8.76 5.37 -4.76
C LEU A 390 10.23 5.70 -4.49
N ILE A 391 10.68 5.48 -3.26
CA ILE A 391 12.04 5.73 -2.81
C ILE A 391 12.64 4.38 -2.39
N ASN A 392 13.73 3.98 -3.06
CA ASN A 392 14.43 2.74 -2.80
C ASN A 392 15.76 3.06 -2.09
N GLN A 393 15.93 2.63 -0.84
CA GLN A 393 17.12 2.86 -0.02
C GLN A 393 17.40 1.63 0.86
N ASP A 394 18.64 1.17 0.93
CA ASP A 394 19.09 0.13 1.88
C ASP A 394 18.21 -1.14 1.95
N ASN A 395 17.80 -1.67 0.78
CA ASN A 395 16.87 -2.80 0.63
C ASN A 395 15.45 -2.57 1.18
N GLU A 396 15.10 -1.32 1.51
CA GLU A 396 13.77 -0.86 1.85
C GLU A 396 13.15 -0.09 0.67
N HIS A 397 11.86 -0.34 0.46
CA HIS A 397 11.04 0.36 -0.51
C HIS A 397 10.01 1.22 0.21
N VAL A 398 10.07 2.53 0.01
CA VAL A 398 9.17 3.49 0.64
C VAL A 398 8.24 4.08 -0.42
N PHE A 399 6.94 3.82 -0.25
CA PHE A 399 5.85 4.37 -1.03
C PHE A 399 5.26 5.55 -0.28
N LYS A 400 5.61 6.77 -0.67
CA LYS A 400 5.05 7.98 -0.09
C LYS A 400 3.80 8.38 -0.88
N PHE A 401 2.64 8.26 -0.28
CA PHE A 401 1.36 8.57 -0.93
C PHE A 401 1.21 10.09 -1.10
N LYS A 402 0.70 10.50 -2.26
CA LYS A 402 0.33 11.91 -2.50
C LYS A 402 -0.99 12.22 -1.80
N ASP A 403 -1.16 13.46 -1.34
CA ASP A 403 -2.29 13.86 -0.49
C ASP A 403 -3.67 13.63 -1.14
N GLU A 404 -3.75 13.74 -2.47
CA GLU A 404 -4.97 13.47 -3.25
C GLU A 404 -5.31 11.98 -3.37
N HIS A 405 -4.37 11.08 -3.07
CA HIS A 405 -4.53 9.63 -3.20
C HIS A 405 -4.48 8.93 -1.84
N LYS A 406 -5.66 8.58 -1.34
CA LYS A 406 -5.82 7.85 -0.07
C LYS A 406 -5.71 6.34 -0.30
N CYS A 407 -4.68 5.70 0.28
CA CYS A 407 -4.55 4.24 0.28
C CYS A 407 -5.62 3.62 1.19
N ALA A 408 -6.62 2.99 0.59
CA ALA A 408 -7.79 2.43 1.27
C ALA A 408 -7.70 0.93 1.54
N MET A 409 -6.82 0.20 0.85
CA MET A 409 -6.60 -1.22 1.08
C MET A 409 -5.22 -1.65 0.58
N VAL A 410 -4.61 -2.59 1.30
CA VAL A 410 -3.39 -3.29 0.93
C VAL A 410 -3.68 -4.78 0.88
N LYS A 411 -3.36 -5.42 -0.24
CA LYS A 411 -3.38 -6.87 -0.37
C LYS A 411 -1.95 -7.39 -0.45
N HIS A 412 -1.61 -8.45 0.28
CA HIS A 412 -0.36 -9.18 0.10
C HIS A 412 -0.67 -10.45 -0.68
N LYS A 413 -0.13 -10.56 -1.89
CA LYS A 413 -0.52 -11.54 -2.92
C LYS A 413 -2.02 -11.41 -3.21
N VAL A 414 -2.80 -12.39 -2.80
CA VAL A 414 -4.27 -12.41 -2.96
C VAL A 414 -5.01 -12.05 -1.66
N ASP A 415 -4.32 -12.07 -0.52
CA ASP A 415 -4.90 -11.93 0.80
C ASP A 415 -5.04 -10.44 1.19
N GLU A 416 -6.16 -10.07 1.80
CA GLU A 416 -6.34 -8.73 2.38
C GLU A 416 -5.43 -8.59 3.61
N LEU A 417 -4.44 -7.71 3.53
CA LEU A 417 -3.49 -7.46 4.63
C LEU A 417 -3.99 -6.32 5.52
N TRP A 418 -4.51 -5.26 4.90
CA TRP A 418 -5.08 -4.11 5.60
C TRP A 418 -6.20 -3.48 4.79
N LYS A 419 -7.22 -2.97 5.48
CA LYS A 419 -8.31 -2.20 4.88
C LYS A 419 -8.69 -1.05 5.79
N HIS A 420 -8.94 0.11 5.17
CA HIS A 420 -9.38 1.30 5.88
C HIS A 420 -10.73 1.05 6.58
N ASP A 421 -10.78 1.47 7.84
CA ASP A 421 -11.95 1.38 8.71
C ASP A 421 -12.10 2.70 9.44
N ASN A 422 -13.21 3.41 9.22
CA ASN A 422 -13.50 4.70 9.85
C ASN A 422 -13.57 4.63 11.39
N SER A 423 -13.80 3.44 11.97
CA SER A 423 -13.87 3.23 13.41
C SER A 423 -12.50 3.03 14.06
N LYS A 424 -11.46 2.75 13.25
CA LYS A 424 -10.09 2.50 13.73
C LYS A 424 -9.18 3.67 13.35
N ILE A 425 -8.15 3.89 14.15
CA ILE A 425 -7.09 4.87 13.84
C ILE A 425 -7.66 6.27 13.54
N ASP A 426 -8.71 6.67 14.26
CA ASP A 426 -9.44 7.94 14.04
C ASP A 426 -9.91 8.18 12.59
N GLY A 427 -10.13 7.10 11.82
CA GLY A 427 -10.47 7.16 10.40
C GLY A 427 -9.36 7.69 9.50
N LYS A 428 -8.12 7.78 10.00
CA LYS A 428 -6.95 8.25 9.24
C LYS A 428 -6.56 7.25 8.14
N TYR A 429 -5.92 7.77 7.10
CA TYR A 429 -5.30 7.00 6.03
C TYR A 429 -3.78 7.00 6.20
N PRO A 430 -3.08 5.92 5.82
CA PRO A 430 -1.62 5.91 5.86
C PRO A 430 -1.06 6.95 4.89
N LYS A 431 0.02 7.62 5.29
CA LYS A 431 0.74 8.62 4.49
C LYS A 431 1.90 8.01 3.73
N LEU A 432 2.47 6.93 4.24
CA LEU A 432 3.49 6.16 3.56
C LEU A 432 3.40 4.68 3.94
N LEU A 433 3.91 3.85 3.04
CA LEU A 433 4.13 2.43 3.26
C LEU A 433 5.61 2.15 3.12
N LYS A 434 6.20 1.45 4.08
CA LYS A 434 7.56 0.91 3.99
C LYS A 434 7.48 -0.60 3.81
N TYR A 435 8.29 -1.15 2.91
CA TYR A 435 8.32 -2.57 2.60
C TYR A 435 9.74 -3.09 2.51
N VAL A 436 9.96 -4.20 3.20
CA VAL A 436 11.10 -5.12 3.06
C VAL A 436 10.52 -6.54 2.96
N PRO A 437 11.22 -7.53 2.37
CA PRO A 437 10.64 -8.86 2.13
C PRO A 437 10.01 -9.56 3.35
N ASP A 438 10.44 -9.22 4.57
CA ASP A 438 9.93 -9.83 5.81
C ASP A 438 9.03 -8.90 6.65
N LYS A 439 8.86 -7.63 6.27
CA LYS A 439 8.04 -6.64 7.00
C LYS A 439 7.37 -5.63 6.05
N LEU A 440 6.09 -5.36 6.26
CA LEU A 440 5.37 -4.25 5.63
C LEU A 440 4.81 -3.36 6.74
N ALA A 441 5.02 -2.05 6.64
CA ALA A 441 4.53 -1.11 7.63
C ALA A 441 3.77 0.06 7.00
N LEU A 442 2.61 0.36 7.56
CA LEU A 442 1.76 1.49 7.22
C LEU A 442 1.97 2.59 8.25
N PHE A 443 2.50 3.73 7.82
CA PHE A 443 2.77 4.85 8.70
C PHE A 443 1.73 5.96 8.53
N PHE A 444 1.27 6.45 9.66
CA PHE A 444 0.34 7.57 9.78
C PHE A 444 1.09 8.74 10.43
N ASP A 445 0.38 9.78 10.86
CA ASP A 445 1.00 10.96 11.48
C ASP A 445 1.82 10.61 12.73
N ASP A 446 1.19 9.92 13.67
CA ASP A 446 1.67 9.72 15.03
C ASP A 446 1.74 8.26 15.47
N LEU A 447 1.39 7.35 14.57
CA LEU A 447 1.35 5.91 14.79
C LEU A 447 1.74 5.15 13.51
N PHE A 448 2.00 3.86 13.66
CA PHE A 448 2.23 2.96 12.54
C PHE A 448 1.73 1.55 12.85
N VAL A 449 1.36 0.84 11.79
CA VAL A 449 0.98 -0.58 11.84
C VAL A 449 2.05 -1.38 11.12
N VAL A 450 2.61 -2.41 11.74
CA VAL A 450 3.57 -3.31 11.11
C VAL A 450 2.98 -4.70 10.97
N TYR A 451 3.22 -5.31 9.82
CA TYR A 451 2.98 -6.70 9.52
C TYR A 451 4.34 -7.39 9.37
N THR A 452 4.59 -8.44 10.14
CA THR A 452 5.78 -9.28 9.96
C THR A 452 5.43 -10.62 9.32
N LYS A 453 6.40 -11.19 8.63
CA LYS A 453 6.29 -12.50 8.00
C LYS A 453 6.25 -13.60 9.07
N GLY A 454 5.24 -14.46 9.00
CA GLY A 454 5.13 -15.66 9.82
C GLY A 454 5.90 -16.85 9.23
N ASP A 455 5.86 -17.98 9.92
CA ASP A 455 6.54 -19.22 9.51
C ASP A 455 6.03 -19.78 8.17
N ASP A 456 4.79 -19.45 7.78
CA ASP A 456 4.18 -19.80 6.50
C ASP A 456 4.62 -18.88 5.34
N GLY A 457 5.50 -17.92 5.61
CA GLY A 457 6.01 -16.96 4.64
C GLY A 457 5.02 -15.86 4.26
N LYS A 458 3.86 -15.75 4.94
CA LYS A 458 2.87 -14.68 4.73
C LYS A 458 3.04 -13.57 5.76
N LEU A 459 2.74 -12.34 5.36
CA LEU A 459 2.63 -11.20 6.29
C LEU A 459 1.30 -11.32 7.05
N LYS A 460 1.35 -11.46 8.38
CA LYS A 460 0.13 -11.69 9.21
C LYS A 460 0.16 -11.07 10.59
N ASN A 461 1.32 -10.94 11.21
CA ASN A 461 1.42 -10.49 12.60
C ASN A 461 1.27 -8.97 12.65
N GLU A 462 0.02 -8.52 12.77
CA GLU A 462 -0.34 -7.10 12.87
C GLU A 462 -0.02 -6.57 14.27
N HIS A 463 0.78 -5.51 14.32
CA HIS A 463 1.04 -4.76 15.54
C HIS A 463 0.87 -3.26 15.28
N LEU A 464 0.02 -2.62 16.10
CA LEU A 464 -0.19 -1.18 16.11
C LEU A 464 0.69 -0.55 17.19
N PHE A 465 1.44 0.49 16.82
CA PHE A 465 2.29 1.23 17.72
C PHE A 465 1.99 2.73 17.62
N ASP A 466 1.84 3.37 18.77
CA ASP A 466 1.63 4.81 18.91
C ASP A 466 2.92 5.55 19.30
N PHE A 467 4.08 4.94 19.03
CA PHE A 467 5.38 5.59 19.14
C PHE A 467 6.09 5.66 17.78
N LYS A 468 7.17 6.43 17.69
CA LYS A 468 8.09 6.43 16.54
C LYS A 468 9.54 6.54 17.01
N LEU A 469 10.46 6.03 16.20
CA LEU A 469 11.88 5.92 16.51
C LEU A 469 12.70 6.66 15.47
N TYR A 470 13.69 7.42 15.93
CA TYR A 470 14.50 8.28 15.07
C TYR A 470 15.99 8.07 15.31
N SER A 471 16.76 8.20 14.23
CA SER A 471 18.22 8.19 14.21
C SER A 471 18.75 9.45 13.51
N LYS A 472 20.07 9.68 13.55
CA LYS A 472 20.70 10.73 12.75
C LYS A 472 21.17 10.14 11.42
N SER A 473 20.82 10.78 10.31
CA SER A 473 21.39 10.47 8.99
C SER A 473 22.84 10.96 8.86
N SER A 474 23.50 10.61 7.76
CA SER A 474 24.87 11.06 7.44
C SER A 474 25.02 12.58 7.45
N ASP A 475 23.94 13.30 7.13
CA ASP A 475 23.89 14.76 7.09
C ASP A 475 23.50 15.37 8.44
N ASN A 476 23.53 14.57 9.52
CA ASN A 476 23.16 14.95 10.89
C ASN A 476 21.68 15.35 11.08
N ASN A 477 20.81 15.07 10.10
CA ASN A 477 19.37 15.28 10.23
C ASN A 477 18.72 14.15 11.04
N ILE A 478 17.69 14.47 11.84
CA ILE A 478 16.94 13.47 12.60
C ILE A 478 15.85 12.89 11.70
N GLU A 479 15.91 11.60 11.44
CA GLU A 479 15.04 10.88 10.51
C GLU A 479 14.47 9.61 11.14
N GLU A 480 13.28 9.20 10.71
CA GLU A 480 12.62 7.98 11.18
C GLU A 480 13.38 6.75 10.67
N ILE A 481 13.64 5.78 11.55
CA ILE A 481 14.48 4.62 11.23
C ILE A 481 13.87 3.73 10.12
N ALA A 482 14.73 3.02 9.38
CA ALA A 482 14.32 2.04 8.38
C ALA A 482 13.91 0.70 9.04
N LEU A 483 13.00 -0.05 8.40
CA LEU A 483 12.52 -1.36 8.84
C LEU A 483 13.62 -2.44 8.91
N THR A 484 14.72 -2.24 8.18
CA THR A 484 15.89 -3.12 8.19
C THR A 484 16.73 -3.00 9.46
N THR A 485 16.61 -1.86 10.17
CA THR A 485 17.45 -1.53 11.34
C THR A 485 16.94 -2.13 12.65
N PHE A 486 15.85 -2.90 12.63
CA PHE A 486 15.34 -3.58 13.81
C PHE A 486 14.60 -4.86 13.49
N ASP A 487 14.57 -5.79 14.46
CA ASP A 487 13.68 -6.93 14.45
C ASP A 487 12.59 -6.81 15.51
N ILE A 488 11.43 -7.38 15.22
CA ILE A 488 10.30 -7.47 16.13
C ILE A 488 10.21 -8.90 16.67
N THR A 489 10.06 -9.05 17.97
CA THR A 489 9.74 -10.32 18.63
C THR A 489 8.48 -10.14 19.47
N ASP A 490 7.44 -10.90 19.14
CA ASP A 490 6.20 -10.91 19.92
C ASP A 490 6.34 -11.87 21.12
N GLN A 491 6.07 -11.40 22.34
CA GLN A 491 6.04 -12.19 23.57
C GLN A 491 4.67 -12.03 24.24
N ASP A 492 4.34 -12.89 25.22
CA ASP A 492 3.00 -12.93 25.83
C ASP A 492 2.46 -11.54 26.22
N ASN A 493 3.25 -10.73 26.93
CA ASN A 493 2.81 -9.43 27.47
C ASN A 493 3.44 -8.20 26.78
N ALA A 494 4.44 -8.39 25.93
CA ALA A 494 5.21 -7.29 25.36
C ALA A 494 5.73 -7.61 23.96
N ILE A 495 5.97 -6.55 23.18
CA ILE A 495 6.61 -6.63 21.87
C ILE A 495 8.00 -6.02 21.98
N LEU A 496 9.00 -6.76 21.54
CA LEU A 496 10.40 -6.37 21.62
C LEU A 496 10.91 -5.88 20.27
N PHE A 497 11.60 -4.75 20.26
CA PHE A 497 12.33 -4.18 19.14
C PHE A 497 13.82 -4.32 19.43
N ASN A 498 14.51 -5.17 18.70
CA ASN A 498 15.96 -5.35 18.81
C ASN A 498 16.64 -4.53 17.70
N PHE A 499 17.44 -3.53 18.07
CA PHE A 499 18.07 -2.62 17.11
C PHE A 499 19.34 -3.22 16.51
N LYS A 500 19.57 -2.99 15.22
CA LYS A 500 20.71 -3.46 14.43
C LYS A 500 21.46 -2.27 13.86
N ASP A 501 22.71 -2.10 14.28
CA ASP A 501 23.65 -1.12 13.72
C ASP A 501 23.08 0.31 13.57
N VAL A 502 22.15 0.70 14.46
CA VAL A 502 21.47 2.00 14.43
C VAL A 502 21.54 2.70 15.79
N LYS A 503 21.83 4.00 15.76
CA LYS A 503 21.89 4.86 16.95
C LYS A 503 20.57 5.59 17.13
N ILE A 504 19.69 5.07 17.98
CA ILE A 504 18.42 5.72 18.30
C ILE A 504 18.68 6.98 19.11
N VAL A 505 18.27 8.15 18.60
CA VAL A 505 18.50 9.45 19.24
C VAL A 505 17.23 10.08 19.78
N LYS A 506 16.05 9.59 19.38
CA LYS A 506 14.76 10.12 19.82
C LYS A 506 13.67 9.06 19.71
N VAL A 507 12.79 9.05 20.70
CA VAL A 507 11.54 8.29 20.72
C VAL A 507 10.40 9.28 20.92
N THR A 508 9.35 9.18 20.11
CA THR A 508 8.11 9.95 20.31
C THR A 508 6.96 9.03 20.61
N HIS A 509 5.96 9.49 21.36
CA HIS A 509 4.69 8.80 21.56
C HIS A 509 3.52 9.75 21.27
N LYS A 510 2.59 9.35 20.41
CA LYS A 510 1.50 10.17 19.87
C LYS A 510 1.97 11.54 19.38
N GLY A 511 3.07 11.53 18.63
CA GLY A 511 3.72 12.71 18.07
C GLY A 511 4.48 13.60 19.07
N LYS A 512 4.39 13.34 20.39
CA LYS A 512 5.13 14.09 21.43
C LYS A 512 6.47 13.42 21.72
N GLU A 513 7.50 14.21 22.00
CA GLU A 513 8.81 13.69 22.42
C GLU A 513 8.66 12.94 23.74
N LEU A 514 9.03 11.65 23.73
CA LEU A 514 9.00 10.79 24.90
C LEU A 514 10.40 10.71 25.51
N TRP A 515 11.40 10.44 24.69
CA TRP A 515 12.80 10.36 25.11
C TRP A 515 13.72 10.92 24.04
N LYS A 516 14.84 11.52 24.44
CA LYS A 516 15.85 12.07 23.54
C LYS A 516 17.25 11.85 24.10
N HIS A 517 18.16 11.47 23.22
CA HIS A 517 19.57 11.26 23.57
C HIS A 517 20.26 12.59 23.91
N ASP A 518 20.80 12.68 25.13
CA ASP A 518 21.70 13.73 25.59
C ASP A 518 23.13 13.17 25.74
N SER A 519 24.07 13.69 24.94
CA SER A 519 25.48 13.27 24.99
C SER A 519 26.16 13.60 26.32
N ASN A 520 25.69 14.59 27.07
CA ASN A 520 26.27 14.94 28.38
C ASN A 520 25.93 13.88 29.44
N ASN A 521 24.73 13.30 29.35
CA ASN A 521 24.23 12.33 30.33
C ASN A 521 24.49 10.88 29.91
N HIS A 522 24.47 10.60 28.60
CA HIS A 522 24.54 9.23 28.07
C HIS A 522 25.88 8.91 27.40
N GLY A 523 26.71 9.92 27.09
CA GLY A 523 27.96 9.73 26.33
C GLY A 523 27.69 9.15 24.93
N ASP A 524 28.42 8.10 24.57
CA ASP A 524 28.29 7.37 23.30
C ASP A 524 27.38 6.13 23.38
N LYS A 525 26.58 6.02 24.45
CA LYS A 525 25.70 4.86 24.66
C LYS A 525 24.32 5.10 24.08
N TYR A 526 23.90 4.21 23.19
CA TYR A 526 22.61 4.29 22.49
C TYR A 526 21.69 3.12 22.86
N PRO A 527 20.37 3.26 22.66
CA PRO A 527 19.43 2.18 22.86
C PRO A 527 19.80 0.95 22.02
N LEU A 528 19.82 -0.22 22.67
CA LEU A 528 20.04 -1.53 22.05
C LEU A 528 18.72 -2.25 21.77
N LYS A 529 17.73 -2.00 22.63
CA LYS A 529 16.43 -2.68 22.57
C LYS A 529 15.32 -1.81 23.16
N LEU A 530 14.13 -1.91 22.61
CA LEU A 530 12.92 -1.34 23.20
C LEU A 530 11.88 -2.44 23.45
N SER A 531 11.20 -2.41 24.60
CA SER A 531 10.09 -3.29 24.93
C SER A 531 8.82 -2.48 25.11
N TYR A 532 7.77 -2.82 24.38
CA TYR A 532 6.47 -2.17 24.42
C TYR A 532 5.45 -3.13 25.02
N ASN A 533 4.88 -2.81 26.18
CA ASN A 533 3.82 -3.63 26.77
C ASN A 533 2.57 -3.55 25.89
N LYS A 534 1.92 -4.70 25.62
CA LYS A 534 0.75 -4.77 24.72
C LYS A 534 -0.46 -3.96 25.21
N ASP A 535 -0.55 -3.72 26.51
CA ASP A 535 -1.58 -2.88 27.13
C ASP A 535 -1.27 -1.38 27.06
N GLY A 536 -0.11 -0.99 26.50
CA GLY A 536 0.37 0.39 26.44
C GLY A 536 0.69 0.98 27.82
N SER A 537 0.92 0.16 28.85
CA SER A 537 1.23 0.63 30.21
C SER A 537 2.67 1.15 30.34
N LYS A 538 3.58 0.61 29.53
CA LYS A 538 5.03 0.81 29.69
C LYS A 538 5.78 0.68 28.37
N ILE A 539 6.74 1.58 28.16
CA ILE A 539 7.79 1.46 27.15
C ILE A 539 9.14 1.42 27.89
N LEU A 540 9.91 0.36 27.72
CA LEU A 540 11.23 0.21 28.32
C LEU A 540 12.30 0.33 27.24
N ILE A 541 13.19 1.31 27.37
CA ILE A 541 14.30 1.57 26.46
C ILE A 541 15.58 1.09 27.16
N ASN A 542 16.24 0.07 26.61
CA ASN A 542 17.41 -0.55 27.21
C ASN A 542 18.69 -0.09 26.50
N PHE A 543 19.73 0.19 27.29
CA PHE A 543 21.06 0.60 26.85
C PHE A 543 22.11 -0.32 27.47
N GLU A 544 23.38 -0.08 27.15
CA GLU A 544 24.49 -0.73 27.83
C GLU A 544 24.68 -0.16 29.27
N GLY A 545 24.21 -0.90 30.27
CA GLY A 545 24.41 -0.59 31.69
C GLY A 545 23.45 0.45 32.29
N PHE A 546 22.40 0.84 31.56
CA PHE A 546 21.29 1.65 32.07
C PHE A 546 20.02 1.41 31.24
N PHE A 547 18.86 1.84 31.74
CA PHE A 547 17.59 1.76 31.03
C PHE A 547 16.67 2.94 31.38
N ALA A 548 15.80 3.31 30.44
CA ALA A 548 14.74 4.30 30.65
C ALA A 548 13.39 3.60 30.66
N SER A 549 12.64 3.74 31.75
CA SER A 549 11.26 3.26 31.87
C SER A 549 10.31 4.42 31.65
N CYS A 550 9.54 4.35 30.57
CA CYS A 550 8.43 5.24 30.31
C CYS A 550 7.17 4.54 30.82
N ILE A 551 6.58 5.04 31.90
CA ILE A 551 5.37 4.45 32.51
C ILE A 551 4.20 5.39 32.27
N LYS A 552 3.05 4.84 31.89
CA LYS A 552 1.84 5.63 31.65
C LYS A 552 1.42 6.39 32.91
N ASP A 553 1.21 7.69 32.75
CA ASP A 553 0.80 8.61 33.83
C ASP A 553 -0.26 9.58 33.26
N GLY A 554 -1.53 9.30 33.55
CA GLY A 554 -2.68 9.95 32.91
C GLY A 554 -2.70 9.73 31.38
N ASP A 555 -2.78 10.83 30.62
CA ASP A 555 -2.75 10.84 29.15
C ASP A 555 -1.33 10.77 28.56
N GLY A 556 -0.30 10.82 29.40
CA GLY A 556 1.10 10.86 29.00
C GLY A 556 1.92 9.71 29.56
N TYR A 557 3.23 9.90 29.51
CA TYR A 557 4.20 8.99 30.11
C TYR A 557 5.14 9.79 31.01
N LYS A 558 5.46 9.21 32.15
CA LYS A 558 6.57 9.64 33.00
C LYS A 558 7.80 8.82 32.64
N VAL A 559 8.88 9.50 32.27
CA VAL A 559 10.16 8.85 31.96
C VAL A 559 11.05 8.86 33.19
N ILE A 560 11.59 7.70 33.53
CA ILE A 560 12.51 7.52 34.66
C ILE A 560 13.71 6.74 34.15
N GLU A 561 14.91 7.30 34.30
CA GLU A 561 16.16 6.64 33.92
C GLU A 561 16.82 5.99 35.13
N PHE A 562 17.30 4.76 34.93
CA PHE A 562 17.91 3.93 35.96
C PHE A 562 19.28 3.49 35.48
N PHE A 563 20.30 3.54 36.36
CA PHE A 563 21.62 2.98 36.06
C PHE A 563 21.83 1.63 36.75
N GLU A 564 22.72 0.82 36.21
CA GLU A 564 23.21 -0.40 36.83
C GLU A 564 24.51 -0.13 37.59
N LEU A 565 24.60 -0.59 38.84
CA LEU A 565 25.79 -0.53 39.66
C LEU A 565 26.44 -1.92 39.75
N ASP A 566 27.60 -2.08 39.13
CA ASP A 566 28.49 -3.20 39.42
C ASP A 566 29.35 -2.87 40.64
N ILE A 567 29.18 -3.62 41.73
CA ILE A 567 29.95 -3.37 42.97
C ILE A 567 31.42 -3.80 42.86
N LEU A 568 31.84 -4.38 41.72
CA LEU A 568 33.25 -4.54 41.36
C LEU A 568 33.86 -3.26 40.77
N SER A 569 33.08 -2.20 40.55
CA SER A 569 33.59 -0.92 40.06
C SER A 569 34.60 -0.30 41.03
N THR A 570 35.68 0.26 40.48
CA THR A 570 36.78 0.87 41.24
C THR A 570 36.83 2.40 41.10
N SER A 571 35.86 3.01 40.39
CA SER A 571 35.87 4.45 40.11
C SER A 571 34.47 5.08 40.21
N SER A 572 34.42 6.33 40.67
CA SER A 572 33.22 7.17 40.63
C SER A 572 32.74 7.44 39.21
N THR A 573 31.44 7.68 39.06
CA THR A 573 30.79 8.00 37.78
C THR A 573 29.93 9.27 37.90
N SER A 574 29.23 9.65 36.85
CA SER A 574 28.17 10.67 36.92
C SER A 574 26.99 10.25 37.82
N TYR A 575 26.80 8.95 38.04
CA TYR A 575 25.64 8.40 38.78
C TYR A 575 25.91 8.16 40.27
N PHE A 576 27.14 7.80 40.63
CA PHE A 576 27.53 7.50 42.00
C PHE A 576 28.96 7.93 42.32
N GLN A 577 29.23 8.19 43.59
CA GLN A 577 30.57 8.39 44.14
C GLN A 577 31.09 7.06 44.70
N CYS A 578 32.32 6.68 44.36
CA CYS A 578 33.00 5.49 44.88
C CYS A 578 34.15 5.90 45.79
N ASP A 579 34.07 5.54 47.07
CA ASP A 579 35.11 5.81 48.06
C ASP A 579 35.65 4.47 48.59
N SER A 580 36.91 4.19 48.28
CA SER A 580 37.59 2.97 48.72
C SER A 580 38.47 3.23 49.93
N GLN A 581 38.28 2.42 50.97
CA GLN A 581 39.10 2.35 52.18
C GLN A 581 39.68 0.92 52.33
N ASN A 582 40.60 0.73 53.28
CA ASN A 582 41.35 -0.53 53.43
C ASN A 582 40.47 -1.80 53.53
N PHE A 583 39.26 -1.73 54.10
CA PHE A 583 38.38 -2.90 54.26
C PHE A 583 36.95 -2.65 53.77
N GLU A 584 36.71 -1.55 53.07
CA GLU A 584 35.37 -1.12 52.69
C GLU A 584 35.40 -0.33 51.37
N ILE A 585 34.41 -0.56 50.51
CA ILE A 585 34.12 0.30 49.36
C ILE A 585 32.70 0.82 49.51
N THR A 586 32.56 2.14 49.58
CA THR A 586 31.25 2.80 49.64
C THR A 586 30.90 3.37 48.27
N PHE A 587 29.72 3.02 47.78
CA PHE A 587 29.09 3.59 46.60
C PHE A 587 27.91 4.48 47.03
N THR A 588 28.06 5.79 46.98
CA THR A 588 26.98 6.74 47.31
C THR A 588 26.26 7.17 46.04
N ILE A 589 24.96 6.94 45.95
CA ILE A 589 24.18 7.34 44.78
C ILE A 589 23.98 8.85 44.81
N LYS A 590 24.27 9.53 43.70
CA LYS A 590 24.16 10.99 43.61
C LYS A 590 22.69 11.42 43.58
N THR A 591 22.40 12.59 44.14
CA THR A 591 21.04 13.15 44.21
C THR A 591 20.38 13.20 42.83
N GLY A 592 19.16 12.68 42.72
CA GLY A 592 18.40 12.62 41.47
C GLY A 592 18.70 11.42 40.58
N MET A 593 19.67 10.57 40.95
CA MET A 593 19.98 9.32 40.25
C MET A 593 19.29 8.13 40.92
N ILE A 594 18.90 7.13 40.13
CA ILE A 594 18.22 5.94 40.63
C ILE A 594 19.00 4.70 40.19
N CYS A 595 19.50 3.93 41.15
CA CYS A 595 20.12 2.63 40.88
C CYS A 595 19.02 1.59 40.70
N GLY A 596 18.80 1.14 39.47
CA GLY A 596 17.76 0.15 39.14
C GLY A 596 18.23 -1.29 39.27
N LEU A 597 19.54 -1.54 39.31
CA LEU A 597 20.09 -2.89 39.43
C LEU A 597 21.47 -2.85 40.06
N VAL A 598 21.69 -3.70 41.06
CA VAL A 598 22.99 -3.97 41.65
C VAL A 598 23.46 -5.34 41.17
N LYS A 599 24.66 -5.39 40.61
CA LYS A 599 25.26 -6.61 40.08
C LYS A 599 26.69 -6.80 40.57
N ILE A 600 27.19 -8.02 40.39
CA ILE A 600 28.59 -8.40 40.57
C ILE A 600 29.02 -9.04 39.24
N GLY A 601 29.81 -8.32 38.44
CA GLY A 601 30.06 -8.71 37.06
C GLY A 601 28.75 -8.87 36.27
N ASN A 602 28.52 -10.07 35.72
CA ASN A 602 27.29 -10.39 34.98
C ASN A 602 26.12 -10.87 35.85
N LYS A 603 26.32 -11.06 37.16
CA LYS A 603 25.32 -11.63 38.06
C LYS A 603 24.49 -10.54 38.71
N LYS A 604 23.17 -10.53 38.44
CA LYS A 604 22.19 -9.67 39.13
C LYS A 604 22.06 -10.08 40.60
N ILE A 605 22.14 -9.13 41.53
CA ILE A 605 22.04 -9.42 42.97
C ILE A 605 20.84 -8.73 43.61
N TYR A 606 20.62 -7.45 43.31
CA TYR A 606 19.51 -6.69 43.88
C TYR A 606 18.85 -5.81 42.83
N GLU A 607 17.52 -5.89 42.75
CA GLU A 607 16.66 -5.05 41.91
C GLU A 607 15.58 -4.48 42.84
N PRO A 608 15.31 -3.17 42.84
CA PRO A 608 14.25 -2.58 43.65
C PRO A 608 12.88 -3.13 43.23
N ASP A 609 12.16 -3.74 44.17
CA ASP A 609 10.81 -4.26 43.93
C ASP A 609 9.77 -3.12 43.87
N TYR A 610 10.04 -2.00 44.57
CA TYR A 610 9.12 -0.87 44.72
C TYR A 610 9.83 0.50 44.69
N PRO A 611 9.12 1.61 44.41
CA PRO A 611 9.70 2.97 44.39
C PRO A 611 10.35 3.44 45.70
N GLU A 612 9.91 2.91 46.84
CA GLU A 612 10.48 3.13 48.16
C GLU A 612 11.79 2.34 48.40
N ASP A 613 12.05 1.32 47.58
CA ASP A 613 13.19 0.40 47.67
C ASP A 613 14.39 0.84 46.82
N VAL A 614 14.42 2.13 46.47
CA VAL A 614 15.52 2.77 45.72
C VAL A 614 16.78 2.83 46.57
N VAL A 615 17.90 2.41 45.96
CA VAL A 615 19.21 2.41 46.61
C VAL A 615 19.72 3.83 46.80
N SER A 616 20.06 4.17 48.04
CA SER A 616 20.72 5.43 48.40
C SER A 616 22.24 5.28 48.50
N LYS A 617 22.71 4.13 48.97
CA LYS A 617 24.14 3.83 49.17
C LYS A 617 24.36 2.32 49.18
N ILE A 618 25.51 1.87 48.70
CA ILE A 618 25.97 0.49 48.86
C ILE A 618 27.30 0.50 49.59
N VAL A 619 27.50 -0.42 50.53
CA VAL A 619 28.76 -0.58 51.23
C VAL A 619 29.23 -2.03 51.11
N LEU A 620 30.34 -2.23 50.42
CA LEU A 620 30.98 -3.54 50.23
C LEU A 620 32.12 -3.72 51.23
N TYR A 621 32.04 -4.77 52.04
CA TYR A 621 33.03 -5.06 53.08
C TYR A 621 33.96 -6.19 52.67
N LYS A 622 35.26 -6.00 52.91
CA LYS A 622 36.33 -6.95 52.62
C LYS A 622 36.86 -7.60 53.90
N ASN A 623 37.36 -8.83 53.80
CA ASN A 623 38.06 -9.51 54.88
C ASN A 623 39.55 -9.05 54.97
N LEU A 624 40.30 -9.57 55.94
CA LEU A 624 41.73 -9.27 56.13
C LEU A 624 42.60 -9.66 54.91
N GLN A 625 42.11 -10.58 54.08
CA GLN A 625 42.75 -11.05 52.84
C GLN A 625 42.30 -10.25 51.61
N GLN A 626 41.59 -9.13 51.81
CA GLN A 626 41.05 -8.25 50.75
C GLN A 626 39.97 -8.89 49.87
N GLU A 627 39.36 -10.00 50.31
CA GLU A 627 38.26 -10.65 49.59
C GLU A 627 36.90 -10.09 50.01
N ASN A 628 35.98 -9.97 49.06
CA ASN A 628 34.62 -9.50 49.28
C ASN A 628 33.85 -10.49 50.18
N ARG A 629 33.36 -10.02 51.33
CA ARG A 629 32.70 -10.85 52.36
C ARG A 629 31.18 -10.68 52.37
N TYR A 630 30.71 -9.46 52.57
CA TYR A 630 29.30 -9.10 52.53
C TYR A 630 29.15 -7.67 52.03
N PHE A 631 27.98 -7.30 51.52
CA PHE A 631 27.65 -5.92 51.20
C PHE A 631 26.27 -5.55 51.69
N ASP A 632 26.10 -4.26 51.93
CA ASP A 632 24.92 -3.64 52.47
C ASP A 632 24.32 -2.70 51.43
N VAL A 633 23.06 -2.91 51.07
CA VAL A 633 22.28 -2.00 50.22
C VAL A 633 21.41 -1.14 51.13
N TYR A 634 21.77 0.13 51.24
CA TYR A 634 20.98 1.14 51.93
C TYR A 634 19.95 1.71 50.97
N LEU A 635 18.72 1.82 51.45
CA LEU A 635 17.57 2.30 50.70
C LEU A 635 17.25 3.75 51.11
N LEU A 636 16.46 4.46 50.31
CA LEU A 636 16.05 5.85 50.61
C LEU A 636 15.12 5.95 51.82
N ASN A 637 14.33 4.92 52.10
CA ASN A 637 13.48 4.80 53.28
C ASN A 637 14.26 4.40 54.56
N GLU A 638 15.59 4.57 54.56
CA GLU A 638 16.51 4.18 55.63
C GLU A 638 16.61 2.67 55.89
N ASN A 639 15.89 1.84 55.12
CA ASN A 639 16.00 0.39 55.20
C ASN A 639 17.36 -0.09 54.68
N LEU A 640 17.80 -1.24 55.19
CA LEU A 640 19.02 -1.90 54.77
C LEU A 640 18.71 -3.33 54.35
N LYS A 641 19.29 -3.78 53.22
CA LYS A 641 19.32 -5.18 52.79
C LYS A 641 20.77 -5.66 52.76
N ARG A 642 21.13 -6.67 53.57
CA ARG A 642 22.48 -7.26 53.61
C ARG A 642 22.57 -8.50 52.73
N PHE A 643 23.68 -8.64 52.01
CA PHE A 643 24.00 -9.81 51.19
C PHE A 643 25.37 -10.35 51.58
N GLU A 644 25.50 -11.67 51.71
CA GLU A 644 26.75 -12.34 52.09
C GLU A 644 27.16 -13.35 51.02
N LYS A 645 28.48 -13.42 50.78
CA LYS A 645 29.07 -14.44 49.92
C LYS A 645 29.12 -15.75 50.68
N LYS A 646 28.58 -16.81 50.09
CA LYS A 646 28.63 -18.16 50.66
C LYS A 646 30.08 -18.64 50.72
N GLU A 647 30.45 -19.29 51.83
CA GLU A 647 31.80 -19.81 52.01
C GLU A 647 32.17 -20.80 50.88
N ASN A 648 33.36 -20.61 50.29
CA ASN A 648 33.87 -21.40 49.16
C ASN A 648 32.97 -21.40 47.88
N SER A 649 32.19 -20.35 47.65
CA SER A 649 31.32 -20.22 46.47
C SER A 649 31.22 -18.77 45.97
N ASP A 650 30.95 -18.58 44.66
CA ASP A 650 30.59 -17.27 44.08
C ASP A 650 29.10 -16.95 44.19
N GLU A 651 28.38 -17.71 45.01
CA GLU A 651 27.00 -17.45 45.37
C GLU A 651 26.89 -16.37 46.45
N TRP A 652 25.96 -15.45 46.22
CA TRP A 652 25.57 -14.42 47.16
C TRP A 652 24.12 -14.66 47.54
N HIS A 653 23.81 -14.53 48.83
CA HIS A 653 22.44 -14.65 49.31
C HIS A 653 22.11 -13.50 50.25
N ARG A 654 20.82 -13.18 50.36
CA ARG A 654 20.35 -12.22 51.36
C ARG A 654 20.62 -12.79 52.75
N LYS A 655 21.24 -11.99 53.61
CA LYS A 655 21.55 -12.37 54.99
C LYS A 655 20.54 -11.74 55.93
N PHE A 656 19.88 -12.59 56.70
CA PHE A 656 18.98 -12.19 57.78
C PHE A 656 19.63 -12.50 59.13
N ASN A 657 19.38 -11.63 60.11
CA ASN A 657 19.61 -11.88 61.52
C ASN A 657 18.54 -12.87 61.99
N PRO A 658 18.94 -14.08 62.41
CA PRO A 658 17.99 -15.10 62.82
C PRO A 658 17.31 -14.71 64.13
N LEU A 659 15.98 -14.80 64.19
CA LEU A 659 15.20 -14.53 65.38
C LEU A 659 14.24 -15.69 65.72
N ASN A 660 14.18 -16.02 67.01
CA ASN A 660 13.12 -16.87 67.54
C ASN A 660 11.96 -15.98 68.01
N LEU A 661 10.78 -16.13 67.42
CA LEU A 661 9.56 -15.43 67.82
C LEU A 661 8.77 -16.27 68.81
N ASP A 662 8.46 -15.70 69.97
CA ASP A 662 7.42 -16.23 70.86
C ASP A 662 6.13 -15.46 70.63
N ILE A 663 5.09 -16.13 70.14
CA ILE A 663 3.80 -15.52 69.81
C ILE A 663 2.97 -15.16 71.06
N LYS A 664 3.49 -15.41 72.26
CA LYS A 664 2.94 -14.85 73.51
C LYS A 664 3.37 -13.40 73.77
N ARG A 665 4.31 -12.86 73.00
CA ARG A 665 4.78 -11.47 73.16
C ARG A 665 3.79 -10.50 72.55
N ASN A 666 3.12 -9.70 73.36
CA ASN A 666 2.07 -8.78 72.90
C ASN A 666 2.57 -7.32 72.74
N GLU A 667 3.85 -7.12 72.43
CA GLU A 667 4.46 -5.80 72.30
C GLU A 667 5.50 -5.73 71.17
N ASN A 668 5.71 -4.50 70.67
CA ASN A 668 6.76 -4.21 69.70
C ASN A 668 8.15 -4.47 70.29
N SER A 669 9.08 -4.94 69.46
CA SER A 669 10.48 -5.06 69.86
C SER A 669 11.42 -4.32 68.91
N LEU A 670 12.73 -4.36 69.20
CA LEU A 670 13.76 -3.89 68.27
C LEU A 670 13.81 -4.73 66.97
N TYR A 671 13.30 -5.96 66.99
CA TYR A 671 13.47 -6.93 65.91
C TYR A 671 12.18 -7.28 65.15
N PHE A 672 11.01 -6.91 65.68
CA PHE A 672 9.72 -7.11 65.02
C PHE A 672 8.69 -6.09 65.50
N GLU A 673 7.71 -5.83 64.66
CA GLU A 673 6.49 -5.09 64.98
C GLU A 673 5.38 -6.07 65.36
N TYR A 674 4.58 -5.69 66.34
CA TYR A 674 3.39 -6.39 66.78
C TYR A 674 2.19 -5.48 66.55
N THR A 675 1.22 -5.97 65.79
CA THR A 675 -0.02 -5.23 65.46
C THR A 675 -1.23 -6.09 65.77
N THR A 676 -2.18 -5.56 66.54
CA THR A 676 -3.47 -6.18 66.81
C THR A 676 -4.45 -5.90 65.68
N GLU A 677 -5.20 -6.92 65.26
CA GLU A 677 -6.26 -6.86 64.26
C GLU A 677 -7.56 -7.41 64.87
N ASP A 678 -8.74 -7.11 64.28
CA ASP A 678 -10.05 -7.48 64.86
C ASP A 678 -10.20 -8.98 65.20
N ASN A 679 -9.49 -9.86 64.49
CA ASN A 679 -9.54 -11.33 64.65
C ASN A 679 -8.16 -11.96 64.95
N GLY A 680 -7.22 -11.22 65.55
CA GLY A 680 -5.94 -11.78 65.93
C GLY A 680 -4.81 -10.75 66.05
N PHE A 681 -3.58 -11.19 65.81
CA PHE A 681 -2.41 -10.33 65.85
C PHE A 681 -1.34 -10.77 64.86
N THR A 682 -0.53 -9.82 64.43
CA THR A 682 0.48 -9.99 63.40
C THR A 682 1.83 -9.54 63.93
N TYR A 683 2.84 -10.37 63.69
CA TYR A 683 4.24 -10.04 63.87
C TYR A 683 4.89 -9.80 62.52
N THR A 684 5.52 -8.66 62.33
CA THR A 684 6.29 -8.35 61.12
C THR A 684 7.76 -8.18 61.49
N ALA A 685 8.65 -8.99 60.94
CA ALA A 685 10.07 -8.88 61.20
C ALA A 685 10.60 -7.50 60.75
N LYS A 686 11.36 -6.82 61.61
CA LYS A 686 12.01 -5.54 61.29
C LYS A 686 13.29 -5.77 60.48
N HIS A 687 13.93 -4.69 60.04
CA HIS A 687 15.08 -4.64 59.13
C HIS A 687 16.07 -5.80 59.26
N ASN A 688 16.31 -6.52 58.15
CA ASN A 688 17.21 -7.67 58.07
C ASN A 688 16.98 -8.75 59.15
N VAL A 689 15.80 -8.85 59.76
CA VAL A 689 15.44 -9.96 60.66
C VAL A 689 14.62 -10.98 59.90
N GLY A 690 14.87 -12.25 60.18
CA GLY A 690 13.99 -13.33 59.74
C GLY A 690 13.68 -14.24 60.91
N PHE A 691 12.40 -14.57 61.08
CA PHE A 691 11.98 -15.57 62.04
C PHE A 691 12.52 -16.92 61.58
N ILE A 692 13.40 -17.53 62.38
CA ILE A 692 13.92 -18.88 62.15
C ILE A 692 13.16 -19.92 62.97
N LYS A 693 12.41 -19.47 63.96
CA LYS A 693 11.60 -20.32 64.83
C LYS A 693 10.42 -19.53 65.35
N VAL A 694 9.26 -20.15 65.35
CA VAL A 694 8.04 -19.61 65.97
C VAL A 694 7.63 -20.59 67.08
N ILE A 695 7.51 -20.07 68.30
CA ILE A 695 7.11 -20.81 69.50
C ILE A 695 5.89 -20.14 70.14
N THR A 696 5.14 -20.89 70.94
CA THR A 696 4.16 -20.36 71.89
C THR A 696 4.51 -20.85 73.28
N GLY A 697 5.11 -19.97 74.09
CA GLY A 697 5.73 -20.37 75.36
C GLY A 697 6.80 -21.45 75.16
N LYS A 698 6.54 -22.69 75.60
CA LYS A 698 7.48 -23.83 75.45
C LYS A 698 7.25 -24.66 74.18
N LYS A 699 6.12 -24.50 73.50
CA LYS A 699 5.75 -25.34 72.35
C LYS A 699 6.34 -24.78 71.06
N LYS A 700 7.00 -25.63 70.27
CA LYS A 700 7.48 -25.28 68.93
C LYS A 700 6.33 -25.35 67.93
N VAL A 701 6.05 -24.24 67.26
CA VAL A 701 5.05 -24.15 66.18
C VAL A 701 5.73 -24.41 64.84
N TRP A 702 6.87 -23.75 64.59
CA TRP A 702 7.62 -23.88 63.35
C TRP A 702 9.11 -23.59 63.56
N GLU A 703 9.95 -24.15 62.70
CA GLU A 703 11.40 -23.93 62.65
C GLU A 703 11.88 -24.02 61.21
N SER A 704 12.73 -23.08 60.81
CA SER A 704 13.24 -22.96 59.45
C SER A 704 14.25 -24.05 59.12
N LYS A 705 14.23 -24.53 57.87
CA LYS A 705 15.18 -25.53 57.36
C LYS A 705 16.43 -24.91 56.71
N GLY A 706 16.45 -23.60 56.52
CA GLY A 706 17.56 -22.88 55.88
C GLY A 706 17.25 -21.41 55.60
N ALA A 707 18.26 -20.63 55.24
CA ALA A 707 18.17 -19.17 55.06
C ALA A 707 17.10 -18.69 54.06
N ASN A 708 16.70 -19.55 53.11
CA ASN A 708 15.68 -19.23 52.11
C ASN A 708 14.23 -19.42 52.61
N GLU A 709 14.04 -20.02 53.78
CA GLU A 709 12.72 -20.28 54.39
C GLU A 709 12.55 -19.46 55.68
N TYR A 710 13.16 -18.28 55.80
CA TYR A 710 12.96 -17.46 57.00
C TYR A 710 11.59 -16.79 56.95
N GLY A 711 10.87 -16.80 58.07
CA GLY A 711 9.59 -16.11 58.21
C GLY A 711 9.79 -14.59 58.25
N LEU A 712 9.05 -13.84 57.45
CA LEU A 712 9.05 -12.38 57.47
C LEU A 712 7.83 -11.82 58.19
N LYS A 713 6.72 -12.56 58.17
CA LYS A 713 5.48 -12.16 58.81
C LYS A 713 4.80 -13.37 59.42
N VAL A 714 4.30 -13.24 60.64
CA VAL A 714 3.57 -14.29 61.37
C VAL A 714 2.23 -13.73 61.80
N LYS A 715 1.15 -14.24 61.23
CA LYS A 715 -0.22 -13.89 61.62
C LYS A 715 -0.77 -14.99 62.51
N VAL A 716 -1.36 -14.59 63.63
CA VAL A 716 -2.01 -15.49 64.58
C VAL A 716 -3.49 -15.11 64.66
N SER A 717 -4.36 -16.09 64.49
CA SER A 717 -5.82 -15.95 64.57
C SER A 717 -6.44 -17.14 65.29
N GLY A 718 -7.69 -17.03 65.74
CA GLY A 718 -8.37 -18.07 66.52
C GLY A 718 -8.36 -17.79 68.03
N SER A 719 -8.86 -18.74 68.83
CA SER A 719 -8.92 -18.61 70.30
C SER A 719 -7.56 -18.89 70.96
N GLU A 720 -7.40 -18.46 72.22
CA GLU A 720 -6.17 -18.74 73.00
C GLU A 720 -5.84 -20.23 73.11
N ASP A 721 -6.87 -21.09 73.13
CA ASP A 721 -6.73 -22.55 73.26
C ASP A 721 -6.41 -23.25 71.94
N THR A 722 -6.75 -22.63 70.79
CA THR A 722 -6.48 -23.18 69.45
C THR A 722 -6.02 -22.11 68.46
N PRO A 723 -4.82 -21.51 68.64
CA PRO A 723 -4.35 -20.50 67.71
C PRO A 723 -3.93 -21.12 66.37
N GLU A 724 -4.43 -20.55 65.29
CA GLU A 724 -3.95 -20.75 63.93
C GLU A 724 -2.81 -19.76 63.66
N VAL A 725 -1.64 -20.26 63.29
CA VAL A 725 -0.44 -19.47 63.01
C VAL A 725 -0.10 -19.60 61.53
N LYS A 726 -0.18 -18.49 60.80
CA LYS A 726 0.25 -18.37 59.40
C LYS A 726 1.59 -17.66 59.32
N ILE A 727 2.55 -18.24 58.60
CA ILE A 727 3.90 -17.71 58.45
C ILE A 727 4.15 -17.45 56.97
N LEU A 728 4.31 -16.18 56.60
CA LEU A 728 4.77 -15.76 55.28
C LEU A 728 6.29 -15.77 55.25
N MET A 729 6.85 -16.57 54.35
CA MET A 729 8.29 -16.79 54.20
C MET A 729 8.92 -15.84 53.20
N TYR A 730 10.25 -15.69 53.27
CA TYR A 730 11.03 -14.88 52.35
C TYR A 730 10.90 -15.31 50.88
N ASN A 731 10.78 -16.61 50.60
CA ASN A 731 10.54 -17.14 49.25
C ASN A 731 9.09 -16.91 48.74
N GLY A 732 8.23 -16.22 49.51
CA GLY A 732 6.83 -15.98 49.19
C GLY A 732 5.87 -17.11 49.57
N GLU A 733 6.37 -18.23 50.09
CA GLU A 733 5.53 -19.33 50.57
C GLU A 733 4.81 -18.97 51.88
N GLU A 734 3.55 -19.37 52.02
CA GLU A 734 2.80 -19.25 53.27
C GLU A 734 2.58 -20.63 53.89
N LYS A 735 2.92 -20.81 55.16
CA LYS A 735 2.65 -22.05 55.92
C LYS A 735 1.68 -21.77 57.06
N VAL A 736 0.67 -22.64 57.20
CA VAL A 736 -0.37 -22.55 58.22
C VAL A 736 -0.22 -23.68 59.23
N PHE A 737 -0.30 -23.36 60.51
CA PHE A 737 -0.17 -24.30 61.62
C PHE A 737 -1.32 -24.13 62.61
N ASN A 738 -2.04 -25.21 62.91
CA ASN A 738 -3.04 -25.22 63.98
C ASN A 738 -2.38 -25.72 65.27
N VAL A 739 -2.35 -24.89 66.29
CA VAL A 739 -1.77 -25.25 67.59
C VAL A 739 -2.86 -25.82 68.48
N THR A 740 -2.89 -27.13 68.71
CA THR A 740 -3.78 -27.78 69.68
C THR A 740 -3.07 -28.05 71.01
N ASP A 741 -3.76 -27.95 72.14
CA ASP A 741 -3.20 -28.35 73.43
C ASP A 741 -3.10 -29.89 73.52
N ASP A 742 -1.92 -30.44 73.23
CA ASP A 742 -1.64 -31.84 73.54
C ASP A 742 -1.17 -31.93 75.00
N GLN A 743 -2.11 -32.26 75.89
CA GLN A 743 -1.73 -32.99 77.10
C GLN A 743 -1.34 -34.42 76.71
N SER A 744 -0.03 -34.69 76.66
CA SER A 744 0.49 -35.96 77.17
C SER A 744 2.00 -35.87 77.42
N THR A 745 2.34 -35.77 78.69
CA THR A 745 3.52 -36.44 79.26
C THR A 745 3.40 -37.94 79.01
N THR A 746 4.30 -38.53 78.23
CA THR A 746 5.29 -39.52 78.72
C THR A 746 6.45 -39.61 77.76
#